data_AF-A0A1V4I3U4-F1
#
_entry.id   AF-A0A1V4I3U4-F1
#
_cell.length_a   1.000
_cell.length_b   1.000
_cell.length_c   1.000
_cell.angle_alpha   90.00
_cell.angle_beta   90.00
_cell.angle_gamma   90.00
#
_symmetry.space_group_name_H-M   'P 1'
#
loop_
_entity.id
_entity.type
_entity.pdbx_description
1 polymer ?
#
loop_
_entity_poly.entity_id
_entity_poly.type
_entity_poly.pdbx_seq_one_letter_code
_entity_poly.pdbx_strand_id
1 'polypeptide(L)'
;MAKKAPKSPTVSIVSASRAGHTFHERWAARRAMQLVFPSDRLKAIAIEGLSNTETADPGAEAEDVADLVLYYGDGDNFATSEAVQTAQFKYRTIAGAVTASYLRKTIEKFADTIVGYEKTIPSADIDKKLTFAFVTNAEFSPDLWTAISGLKSGIAPAGGEALTQHDYLKGLCTKKNVDAQRLFSRCEFHASEETLPVLNSNLRRAMADWSAGNELRSKSRLFELVEVVREKAGLKNKNNNLIKREDVLVALSCEEEDLFPADTRFIDVGDIVPREQLNDASHLIATTSEPVFIHADGGVGKTVFIGSLAAAQSEAYEVIVFDCFGGGAYRSQDQERHLPRVGYVQIANELASRGLCDPLLPGDAESVALINALRRRLTQAVETLKVQSKRKGVMIIIDAADNAQIEADDRKDDSFPRLLLASLSENSVEGVKLVLTARTHRMARVVDRSTVVPFPLRPFTQKEAELYLASRRENITSAEFATAFSRSSGNARVLAYLVDTWATNVAGNPDKTEITVDQLISEKCNKIFSDLRIAGWLDSDVREFFSAISLLPPPMPLDELATALGWSISQVMSAASDLAPMLEIVPTHGAIFRDEPTETYVRDTYSNDTASQQAIAQRLHDAQVSSQYAAEALPGFLVAIKDGARAYALADSTRFPTLIQSDFGRRRLTLGSGLITSN
;
A
#
# COMPACT_ATOMS: atom_id res chain seq x y z
N MET A 1 -19.55 -72.30 4.52
CA MET A 1 -18.32 -71.53 4.80
C MET A 1 -18.60 -70.06 4.53
N ALA A 2 -18.71 -69.26 5.59
CA ALA A 2 -18.96 -67.82 5.48
C ALA A 2 -17.67 -67.09 5.03
N LYS A 3 -17.75 -66.35 3.92
CA LYS A 3 -16.67 -65.47 3.44
C LYS A 3 -16.51 -64.30 4.42
N LYS A 4 -15.33 -64.21 5.04
CA LYS A 4 -14.90 -63.04 5.83
C LYS A 4 -14.99 -61.78 4.97
N ALA A 5 -15.66 -60.76 5.48
CA ALA A 5 -15.65 -59.41 4.93
C ALA A 5 -14.20 -58.88 4.83
N PRO A 6 -13.87 -58.08 3.82
CA PRO A 6 -12.53 -57.51 3.68
C PRO A 6 -12.21 -56.62 4.89
N LYS A 7 -11.04 -56.82 5.50
CA LYS A 7 -10.53 -55.97 6.57
C LYS A 7 -10.42 -54.53 6.04
N SER A 8 -10.97 -53.58 6.79
CA SER A 8 -10.76 -52.15 6.59
C SER A 8 -9.25 -51.84 6.55
N PRO A 9 -8.80 -50.90 5.70
CA PRO A 9 -7.39 -50.57 5.58
C PRO A 9 -6.86 -50.10 6.94
N THR A 10 -5.82 -50.77 7.42
CA THR A 10 -5.19 -50.49 8.71
C THR A 10 -4.36 -49.22 8.56
N VAL A 11 -4.89 -48.08 9.02
CA VAL A 11 -4.16 -46.81 8.98
C VAL A 11 -2.98 -46.89 9.96
N SER A 12 -1.76 -46.69 9.45
CA SER A 12 -0.56 -46.60 10.30
C SER A 12 -0.67 -45.41 11.25
N ILE A 13 -0.45 -45.63 12.55
CA ILE A 13 -0.48 -44.60 13.61
C ILE A 13 0.51 -43.47 13.28
N VAL A 14 1.68 -43.83 12.75
CA VAL A 14 2.71 -42.86 12.34
C VAL A 14 2.21 -41.97 11.20
N SER A 15 1.55 -42.56 10.20
CA SER A 15 1.00 -41.80 9.07
C SER A 15 -0.14 -40.87 9.48
N ALA A 16 -1.00 -41.32 10.41
CA ALA A 16 -2.07 -40.49 10.97
C ALA A 16 -1.53 -39.31 11.78
N SER A 17 -0.48 -39.56 12.59
CA SER A 17 0.21 -38.50 13.34
C SER A 17 0.86 -37.47 12.43
N ARG A 18 1.59 -37.90 11.39
CA ARG A 18 2.18 -36.99 10.39
C ARG A 18 1.14 -36.15 9.66
N ALA A 19 0.00 -36.75 9.30
CA ALA A 19 -1.11 -36.03 8.69
C ALA A 19 -1.69 -34.96 9.63
N GLY A 20 -1.76 -35.25 10.93
CA GLY A 20 -2.12 -34.27 11.96
C GLY A 20 -1.16 -33.08 11.99
N HIS A 21 0.14 -33.32 12.13
CA HIS A 21 1.13 -32.23 12.13
C HIS A 21 1.06 -31.39 10.85
N THR A 22 0.92 -32.04 9.68
CA THR A 22 0.79 -31.29 8.41
C THR A 22 -0.50 -30.46 8.37
N PHE A 23 -1.60 -30.93 8.96
CA PHE A 23 -2.83 -30.15 9.09
C PHE A 23 -2.61 -28.89 9.93
N HIS A 24 -1.89 -29.03 11.06
CA HIS A 24 -1.56 -27.91 11.95
C HIS A 24 -0.68 -26.89 11.21
N GLU A 25 0.39 -27.34 10.56
CA GLU A 25 1.29 -26.49 9.77
C GLU A 25 0.55 -25.68 8.70
N ARG A 26 -0.38 -26.32 7.98
CA ARG A 26 -1.14 -25.65 6.91
C ARG A 26 -2.14 -24.65 7.46
N TRP A 27 -2.83 -25.00 8.55
CA TRP A 27 -3.75 -24.06 9.19
C TRP A 27 -2.98 -22.85 9.75
N ALA A 28 -1.86 -23.10 10.43
CA ALA A 28 -0.97 -22.06 10.94
C ALA A 28 -0.43 -21.16 9.83
N ALA A 29 0.03 -21.72 8.70
CA ALA A 29 0.47 -20.93 7.55
C ALA A 29 -0.65 -20.04 6.99
N ARG A 30 -1.89 -20.58 6.89
CA ARG A 30 -3.06 -19.79 6.47
C ARG A 30 -3.33 -18.62 7.42
N ARG A 31 -3.25 -18.87 8.73
CA ARG A 31 -3.45 -17.83 9.75
C ARG A 31 -2.30 -16.81 9.75
N ALA A 32 -1.06 -17.24 9.53
CA ALA A 32 0.10 -16.38 9.44
C ALA A 32 0.02 -15.41 8.25
N MET A 33 -0.57 -15.80 7.11
CA MET A 33 -0.81 -14.86 5.99
C MET A 33 -1.58 -13.61 6.43
N GLN A 34 -2.49 -13.73 7.41
CA GLN A 34 -3.30 -12.61 7.88
C GLN A 34 -2.51 -11.59 8.71
N LEU A 35 -1.27 -11.91 9.14
CA LEU A 35 -0.36 -10.94 9.77
C LEU A 35 0.10 -9.84 8.80
N VAL A 36 -0.02 -10.04 7.47
CA VAL A 36 0.31 -9.01 6.48
C VAL A 36 -0.61 -7.79 6.63
N PHE A 37 -1.93 -8.01 6.72
CA PHE A 37 -2.90 -6.95 7.04
C PHE A 37 -3.91 -7.48 8.09
N PRO A 38 -3.59 -7.37 9.39
CA PRO A 38 -4.39 -7.99 10.44
C PRO A 38 -5.65 -7.17 10.75
N SER A 39 -6.75 -7.47 10.06
CA SER A 39 -8.06 -6.80 10.26
C SER A 39 -8.69 -7.08 11.62
N ASP A 40 -8.30 -8.17 12.28
CA ASP A 40 -8.73 -8.57 13.62
C ASP A 40 -7.71 -8.23 14.72
N ARG A 41 -6.71 -7.40 14.39
CA ARG A 41 -5.61 -6.99 15.30
C ARG A 41 -4.73 -8.16 15.75
N LEU A 42 -4.64 -9.25 15.00
CA LEU A 42 -3.64 -10.29 15.23
C LEU A 42 -2.22 -9.71 15.14
N LYS A 43 -1.42 -9.91 16.19
CA LYS A 43 -0.06 -9.38 16.31
C LYS A 43 1.02 -10.45 16.16
N ALA A 44 0.81 -11.60 16.78
CA ALA A 44 1.77 -12.68 16.79
C ALA A 44 1.08 -14.05 16.97
N ILE A 45 1.77 -15.10 16.54
CA ILE A 45 1.33 -16.49 16.68
C ILE A 45 2.46 -17.28 17.35
N ALA A 46 2.25 -17.83 18.54
CA ALA A 46 3.17 -18.83 19.10
C ALA A 46 2.83 -20.22 18.54
N ILE A 47 3.85 -20.99 18.20
CA ILE A 47 3.74 -22.37 17.72
C ILE A 47 4.19 -23.32 18.84
N GLU A 48 3.41 -24.37 19.12
CA GLU A 48 3.73 -25.42 20.10
C GLU A 48 4.18 -24.87 21.47
N GLY A 49 3.24 -24.20 22.16
CA GLY A 49 3.44 -23.63 23.49
C GLY A 49 3.08 -22.15 23.56
N LEU A 50 3.35 -21.55 24.72
CA LEU A 50 3.15 -20.12 24.96
C LEU A 50 4.35 -19.32 24.42
N SER A 51 4.18 -18.00 24.30
CA SER A 51 5.27 -17.08 24.00
C SER A 51 6.41 -17.19 25.00
N ASN A 52 7.64 -17.05 24.53
CA ASN A 52 8.82 -16.97 25.40
C ASN A 52 8.90 -15.68 26.22
N THR A 53 8.06 -14.68 25.90
CA THR A 53 7.88 -13.47 26.72
C THR A 53 6.75 -13.63 27.73
N GLU A 54 6.13 -14.81 27.82
CA GLU A 54 5.06 -15.07 28.77
C GLU A 54 5.61 -14.97 30.21
N THR A 55 4.91 -14.20 31.02
CA THR A 55 5.33 -13.90 32.41
C THR A 55 4.53 -14.72 33.41
N ALA A 56 3.36 -15.21 33.00
CA ALA A 56 2.59 -16.17 33.79
C ALA A 56 3.12 -17.60 33.58
N ASP A 57 3.03 -18.43 34.62
CA ASP A 57 3.28 -19.87 34.54
C ASP A 57 1.97 -20.64 34.77
N PRO A 58 1.13 -20.79 33.72
CA PRO A 58 -0.11 -21.57 33.83
C PRO A 58 0.15 -23.08 33.96
N GLY A 59 1.39 -23.54 33.78
CA GLY A 59 1.81 -24.93 33.93
C GLY A 59 1.77 -25.75 32.65
N ALA A 60 2.34 -26.97 32.72
CA ALA A 60 2.61 -27.84 31.57
C ALA A 60 1.38 -28.20 30.72
N GLU A 61 0.19 -28.33 31.32
CA GLU A 61 -1.02 -28.65 30.54
C GLU A 61 -1.45 -27.51 29.60
N ALA A 62 -1.12 -26.26 29.95
CA ALA A 62 -1.35 -25.10 29.10
C ALA A 62 -0.38 -25.05 27.92
N GLU A 63 0.90 -25.39 28.14
CA GLU A 63 1.88 -25.53 27.06
C GLU A 63 1.51 -26.70 26.15
N ASP A 64 1.15 -27.86 26.72
CA ASP A 64 0.85 -29.07 25.97
C ASP A 64 -0.48 -28.99 25.18
N VAL A 65 -1.38 -28.05 25.49
CA VAL A 65 -2.65 -27.85 24.75
C VAL A 65 -2.55 -26.74 23.70
N ALA A 66 -1.50 -25.95 23.77
CA ALA A 66 -1.25 -24.80 22.91
C ALA A 66 -0.53 -25.21 21.63
N ASP A 67 -1.21 -25.91 20.72
CA ASP A 67 -0.65 -26.14 19.39
C ASP A 67 -0.39 -24.81 18.67
N LEU A 68 -1.30 -23.83 18.82
CA LEU A 68 -1.10 -22.43 18.47
C LEU A 68 -1.63 -21.51 19.57
N VAL A 69 -0.96 -20.38 19.79
CA VAL A 69 -1.50 -19.26 20.59
C VAL A 69 -1.52 -18.00 19.76
N LEU A 70 -2.69 -17.40 19.64
CA LEU A 70 -2.91 -16.16 18.88
C LEU A 70 -2.97 -14.98 19.85
N TYR A 71 -2.11 -13.99 19.62
CA TYR A 71 -2.02 -12.77 20.42
C TYR A 71 -2.59 -11.60 19.65
N TYR A 72 -3.54 -10.87 20.26
CA TYR A 72 -4.23 -9.74 19.64
C TYR A 72 -3.91 -8.42 20.34
N GLY A 73 -3.94 -7.31 19.59
CA GLY A 73 -3.58 -5.97 20.06
C GLY A 73 -2.11 -5.66 19.76
N ASP A 74 -1.38 -5.09 20.71
CA ASP A 74 0.01 -4.66 20.49
C ASP A 74 1.05 -5.56 21.20
N GLY A 75 0.58 -6.53 21.99
CA GLY A 75 1.42 -7.43 22.80
C GLY A 75 1.57 -8.85 22.23
N ASP A 76 2.58 -9.57 22.74
CA ASP A 76 2.89 -10.97 22.39
C ASP A 76 2.91 -11.92 23.60
N ASN A 77 2.25 -11.54 24.70
CA ASN A 77 2.02 -12.36 25.89
C ASN A 77 0.69 -11.96 26.57
N PHE A 78 0.22 -12.76 27.52
CA PHE A 78 -1.06 -12.52 28.19
C PHE A 78 -1.17 -11.13 28.85
N ALA A 79 -0.09 -10.66 29.48
CA ALA A 79 -0.09 -9.38 30.18
C ALA A 79 -0.31 -8.20 29.22
N THR A 80 0.40 -8.21 28.08
CA THR A 80 0.46 -7.08 27.13
C THR A 80 -0.59 -7.16 26.01
N SER A 81 -1.10 -8.35 25.69
CA SER A 81 -2.12 -8.52 24.67
C SER A 81 -3.51 -8.07 25.15
N GLU A 82 -4.35 -7.63 24.22
CA GLU A 82 -5.75 -7.30 24.48
C GLU A 82 -6.61 -8.57 24.61
N ALA A 83 -6.26 -9.61 23.84
CA ALA A 83 -6.86 -10.94 23.91
C ALA A 83 -5.83 -12.00 23.53
N VAL A 84 -6.05 -13.22 24.02
CA VAL A 84 -5.23 -14.41 23.75
C VAL A 84 -6.15 -15.57 23.43
N GLN A 85 -5.92 -16.26 22.31
CA GLN A 85 -6.66 -17.48 21.97
C GLN A 85 -5.71 -18.68 21.91
N THR A 86 -5.94 -19.68 22.75
CA THR A 86 -5.20 -20.95 22.72
C THR A 86 -5.94 -21.96 21.85
N ALA A 87 -5.33 -22.40 20.75
CA ALA A 87 -5.94 -23.33 19.82
C ALA A 87 -5.29 -24.72 19.91
N GLN A 88 -6.12 -25.75 20.03
CA GLN A 88 -5.74 -27.15 19.89
C GLN A 88 -6.33 -27.73 18.62
N PHE A 89 -5.51 -28.43 17.86
CA PHE A 89 -5.90 -29.10 16.63
C PHE A 89 -6.00 -30.61 16.83
N LYS A 90 -6.90 -31.21 16.06
CA LYS A 90 -7.02 -32.67 15.99
C LYS A 90 -7.46 -33.09 14.61
N TYR A 91 -6.69 -33.99 13.99
CA TYR A 91 -6.98 -34.47 12.64
C TYR A 91 -7.40 -35.94 12.64
N ARG A 92 -8.44 -36.27 11.87
CA ARG A 92 -8.87 -37.64 11.59
C ARG A 92 -8.65 -37.99 10.13
N THR A 93 -8.02 -39.14 9.89
CA THR A 93 -7.90 -39.75 8.57
C THR A 93 -9.13 -40.57 8.16
N ILE A 94 -10.03 -40.85 9.11
CA ILE A 94 -11.25 -41.63 8.89
C ILE A 94 -12.45 -40.72 9.15
N ALA A 95 -13.32 -40.63 8.15
CA ALA A 95 -14.55 -39.85 8.23
C ALA A 95 -15.53 -40.42 9.27
N GLY A 96 -16.40 -39.54 9.76
CA GLY A 96 -17.50 -39.89 10.66
C GLY A 96 -17.63 -38.95 11.84
N ALA A 97 -18.86 -38.75 12.28
CA ALA A 97 -19.19 -37.89 13.39
C ALA A 97 -18.51 -38.37 14.70
N VAL A 98 -18.10 -37.42 15.53
CA VAL A 98 -17.53 -37.67 16.86
C VAL A 98 -18.48 -37.21 17.96
N THR A 99 -18.32 -37.81 19.14
CA THR A 99 -19.08 -37.50 20.36
C THR A 99 -18.17 -36.84 21.41
N ALA A 100 -18.73 -36.42 22.55
CA ALA A 100 -18.07 -35.71 23.63
C ALA A 100 -16.75 -36.35 24.11
N SER A 101 -16.64 -37.68 24.05
CA SER A 101 -15.41 -38.40 24.39
C SER A 101 -14.19 -37.96 23.56
N TYR A 102 -14.42 -37.46 22.34
CA TYR A 102 -13.38 -36.94 21.45
C TYR A 102 -12.73 -35.66 21.98
N LEU A 103 -13.48 -34.86 22.76
CA LEU A 103 -13.03 -33.60 23.34
C LEU A 103 -12.36 -33.75 24.70
N ARG A 104 -12.48 -34.93 25.33
CA ARG A 104 -12.15 -35.16 26.74
C ARG A 104 -10.82 -34.53 27.18
N LYS A 105 -9.71 -34.96 26.55
CA LYS A 105 -8.38 -34.51 26.96
C LYS A 105 -8.22 -32.99 26.80
N THR A 106 -8.71 -32.44 25.70
CA THR A 106 -8.57 -31.01 25.44
C THR A 106 -9.38 -30.15 26.40
N ILE A 107 -10.61 -30.56 26.73
CA ILE A 107 -11.43 -29.86 27.73
C ILE A 107 -10.80 -29.95 29.13
N GLU A 108 -10.26 -31.11 29.51
CA GLU A 108 -9.50 -31.25 30.76
C GLU A 108 -8.32 -30.28 30.80
N LYS A 109 -7.56 -30.14 29.71
CA LYS A 109 -6.41 -29.22 29.61
C LYS A 109 -6.78 -27.74 29.54
N PHE A 110 -7.86 -27.38 28.83
CA PHE A 110 -8.36 -25.99 28.83
C PHE A 110 -8.81 -25.57 30.23
N ALA A 111 -9.47 -26.47 30.98
CA ALA A 111 -9.80 -26.22 32.37
C ALA A 111 -8.54 -26.06 33.23
N ASP A 112 -7.54 -26.93 33.09
CA ASP A 112 -6.25 -26.79 33.78
C ASP A 112 -5.56 -25.47 33.45
N THR A 113 -5.67 -24.99 32.20
CA THR A 113 -5.08 -23.71 31.76
C THR A 113 -5.70 -22.52 32.48
N ILE A 114 -7.04 -22.49 32.63
CA ILE A 114 -7.73 -21.43 33.41
C ILE A 114 -7.22 -21.43 34.85
N VAL A 115 -7.23 -22.60 35.50
CA VAL A 115 -6.76 -22.75 36.89
C VAL A 115 -5.28 -22.37 37.03
N GLY A 116 -4.49 -22.67 36.00
CA GLY A 116 -3.09 -22.28 35.89
C GLY A 116 -2.90 -20.78 35.97
N TYR A 117 -3.57 -20.03 35.09
CA TYR A 117 -3.50 -18.56 35.06
C TYR A 117 -4.03 -17.91 36.35
N GLU A 118 -5.04 -18.51 36.99
CA GLU A 118 -5.62 -17.99 38.24
C GLU A 118 -4.64 -17.93 39.41
N LYS A 119 -3.51 -18.64 39.34
CA LYS A 119 -2.46 -18.58 40.36
C LYS A 119 -1.80 -17.20 40.44
N THR A 120 -1.73 -16.49 39.31
CA THR A 120 -0.98 -15.23 39.18
C THR A 120 -1.82 -14.08 38.62
N ILE A 121 -2.95 -14.37 37.98
CA ILE A 121 -3.77 -13.39 37.28
C ILE A 121 -5.20 -13.36 37.85
N PRO A 122 -5.79 -12.17 38.07
CA PRO A 122 -7.18 -12.06 38.49
C PRO A 122 -8.14 -12.73 37.50
N SER A 123 -9.12 -13.49 38.02
CA SER A 123 -10.14 -14.18 37.23
C SER A 123 -10.86 -13.25 36.24
N ALA A 124 -11.07 -11.97 36.58
CA ALA A 124 -11.73 -11.00 35.71
C ALA A 124 -10.91 -10.69 34.44
N ASP A 125 -9.58 -10.66 34.54
CA ASP A 125 -8.70 -10.41 33.40
C ASP A 125 -8.59 -11.65 32.50
N ILE A 126 -8.49 -12.84 33.10
CA ILE A 126 -8.57 -14.12 32.38
C ILE A 126 -9.89 -14.19 31.62
N ASP A 127 -10.97 -13.85 32.29
CA ASP A 127 -12.31 -13.94 31.75
C ASP A 127 -12.56 -13.00 30.58
N LYS A 128 -11.83 -11.88 30.53
CA LYS A 128 -11.90 -10.87 29.49
C LYS A 128 -10.99 -11.19 28.29
N LYS A 129 -9.81 -11.75 28.54
CA LYS A 129 -8.75 -11.90 27.53
C LYS A 129 -8.61 -13.31 26.96
N LEU A 130 -8.79 -14.35 27.77
CA LEU A 130 -8.48 -15.74 27.38
C LEU A 130 -9.66 -16.40 26.68
N THR A 131 -9.41 -16.90 25.48
CA THR A 131 -10.33 -17.78 24.75
C THR A 131 -9.61 -19.05 24.28
N PHE A 132 -10.39 -20.05 23.92
CA PHE A 132 -9.88 -21.33 23.43
C PHE A 132 -10.50 -21.68 22.09
N ALA A 133 -9.74 -22.36 21.23
CA ALA A 133 -10.26 -22.91 19.98
C ALA A 133 -9.97 -24.41 19.90
N PHE A 134 -10.97 -25.19 19.51
CA PHE A 134 -10.79 -26.60 19.16
C PHE A 134 -11.04 -26.76 17.67
N VAL A 135 -10.00 -27.15 16.91
CA VAL A 135 -10.03 -27.17 15.45
C VAL A 135 -9.86 -28.60 14.94
N THR A 136 -10.80 -29.09 14.13
CA THR A 136 -10.79 -30.47 13.64
C THR A 136 -11.50 -30.63 12.31
N ASN A 137 -10.99 -31.51 11.45
CA ASN A 137 -11.68 -31.90 10.21
C ASN A 137 -12.83 -32.89 10.44
N ALA A 138 -12.98 -33.39 11.67
CA ALA A 138 -14.07 -34.29 12.04
C ALA A 138 -15.39 -33.52 12.27
N GLU A 139 -16.49 -34.08 11.79
CA GLU A 139 -17.83 -33.59 12.09
C GLU A 139 -18.23 -33.91 13.53
N PHE A 140 -18.93 -33.00 14.20
CA PHE A 140 -19.54 -33.27 15.51
C PHE A 140 -20.95 -33.79 15.34
N SER A 141 -21.35 -34.78 16.16
CA SER A 141 -22.73 -35.25 16.14
C SER A 141 -23.70 -34.13 16.53
N PRO A 142 -24.95 -34.13 16.03
CA PRO A 142 -25.96 -33.16 16.42
C PRO A 142 -26.14 -33.07 17.94
N ASP A 143 -26.16 -34.23 18.62
CA ASP A 143 -26.23 -34.29 20.09
C ASP A 143 -25.06 -33.61 20.79
N LEU A 144 -23.84 -33.70 20.23
CA LEU A 144 -22.67 -33.01 20.76
C LEU A 144 -22.81 -31.49 20.61
N TRP A 145 -23.29 -31.02 19.45
CA TRP A 145 -23.59 -29.59 19.27
C TRP A 145 -24.65 -29.09 20.25
N THR A 146 -25.72 -29.85 20.47
CA THR A 146 -26.74 -29.52 21.47
C THR A 146 -26.16 -29.48 22.88
N ALA A 147 -25.30 -30.44 23.24
CA ALA A 147 -24.61 -30.46 24.53
C ALA A 147 -23.71 -29.22 24.73
N ILE A 148 -22.89 -28.87 23.72
CA ILE A 148 -22.01 -27.69 23.75
C ILE A 148 -22.84 -26.41 23.91
N SER A 149 -23.93 -26.28 23.16
CA SER A 149 -24.83 -25.13 23.26
C SER A 149 -25.47 -25.00 24.66
N GLY A 150 -25.88 -26.14 25.24
CA GLY A 150 -26.39 -26.17 26.61
C GLY A 150 -25.35 -25.72 27.65
N LEU A 151 -24.09 -26.15 27.50
CA LEU A 151 -23.00 -25.72 28.39
C LEU A 151 -22.71 -24.22 28.23
N LYS A 152 -22.69 -23.69 27.01
CA LYS A 152 -22.49 -22.25 26.74
C LYS A 152 -23.58 -21.38 27.36
N SER A 153 -24.84 -21.82 27.26
CA SER A 153 -26.00 -21.08 27.76
C SER A 153 -26.31 -21.32 29.23
N GLY A 154 -25.73 -22.35 29.85
CA GLY A 154 -26.05 -22.80 31.20
C GLY A 154 -27.38 -23.58 31.31
N ILE A 155 -28.00 -23.94 30.18
CA ILE A 155 -29.29 -24.63 30.11
C ILE A 155 -29.07 -26.07 29.63
N ALA A 156 -29.38 -27.05 30.48
CA ALA A 156 -29.23 -28.46 30.13
C ALA A 156 -30.21 -28.88 29.01
N PRO A 157 -29.80 -29.80 28.10
CA PRO A 157 -30.73 -30.40 27.13
C PRO A 157 -31.88 -31.15 27.81
N ALA A 158 -33.02 -31.26 27.14
CA ALA A 158 -34.23 -31.87 27.71
C ALA A 158 -34.11 -33.38 28.02
N GLY A 159 -33.15 -34.09 27.41
CA GLY A 159 -32.92 -35.52 27.63
C GLY A 159 -32.14 -36.19 26.51
N GLY A 160 -32.02 -37.52 26.56
CA GLY A 160 -31.38 -38.32 25.51
C GLY A 160 -29.86 -38.22 25.47
N GLU A 161 -29.29 -38.56 24.32
CA GLU A 161 -27.82 -38.61 24.13
C GLU A 161 -27.17 -37.23 24.29
N ALA A 162 -27.85 -36.15 23.90
CA ALA A 162 -27.39 -34.78 24.14
C ALA A 162 -27.20 -34.47 25.63
N LEU A 163 -28.12 -34.91 26.49
CA LEU A 163 -27.99 -34.73 27.95
C LEU A 163 -26.84 -35.58 28.51
N THR A 164 -26.69 -36.82 28.05
CA THR A 164 -25.55 -37.69 28.43
C THR A 164 -24.21 -37.04 28.09
N GLN A 165 -24.08 -36.48 26.89
CA GLN A 165 -22.86 -35.80 26.44
C GLN A 165 -22.62 -34.48 27.19
N HIS A 166 -23.69 -33.73 27.48
CA HIS A 166 -23.63 -32.52 28.32
C HIS A 166 -23.09 -32.83 29.72
N ASP A 167 -23.69 -33.82 30.40
CA ASP A 167 -23.31 -34.18 31.77
C ASP A 167 -21.91 -34.77 31.83
N TYR A 168 -21.50 -35.51 30.80
CA TYR A 168 -20.14 -35.99 30.66
C TYR A 168 -19.12 -34.83 30.63
N LEU A 169 -19.31 -33.85 29.74
CA LEU A 169 -18.42 -32.69 29.60
C LEU A 169 -18.44 -31.79 30.84
N LYS A 170 -19.63 -31.56 31.42
CA LYS A 170 -19.78 -30.84 32.69
C LYS A 170 -18.98 -31.52 33.81
N GLY A 171 -19.07 -32.85 33.90
CA GLY A 171 -18.32 -33.65 34.85
C GLY A 171 -16.80 -33.57 34.67
N LEU A 172 -16.29 -33.38 33.44
CA LEU A 172 -14.86 -33.11 33.22
C LEU A 172 -14.44 -31.76 33.82
N CYS A 173 -15.24 -30.72 33.61
CA CYS A 173 -14.96 -29.38 34.15
C CYS A 173 -14.99 -29.39 35.68
N THR A 174 -16.00 -30.04 36.29
CA THR A 174 -16.11 -30.17 37.74
C THR A 174 -14.90 -30.89 38.36
N LYS A 175 -14.38 -31.93 37.70
CA LYS A 175 -13.15 -32.63 38.17
C LYS A 175 -11.92 -31.73 38.19
N LYS A 176 -11.91 -30.68 37.38
CA LYS A 176 -10.84 -29.70 37.28
C LYS A 176 -11.12 -28.42 38.10
N ASN A 177 -12.20 -28.41 38.89
CA ASN A 177 -12.65 -27.25 39.66
C ASN A 177 -12.95 -26.00 38.81
N VAL A 178 -13.41 -26.19 37.57
CA VAL A 178 -13.81 -25.10 36.68
C VAL A 178 -15.30 -25.18 36.39
N ASP A 179 -15.98 -24.05 36.44
CA ASP A 179 -17.37 -23.96 36.00
C ASP A 179 -17.49 -24.21 34.49
N ALA A 180 -18.40 -25.11 34.11
CA ALA A 180 -18.51 -25.53 32.71
C ALA A 180 -19.04 -24.40 31.82
N GLN A 181 -19.94 -23.55 32.32
CA GLN A 181 -20.44 -22.42 31.53
C GLN A 181 -19.33 -21.39 31.29
N ARG A 182 -18.54 -21.11 32.32
CA ARG A 182 -17.37 -20.24 32.22
C ARG A 182 -16.37 -20.74 31.18
N LEU A 183 -16.02 -22.03 31.19
CA LEU A 183 -15.11 -22.57 30.18
C LEU A 183 -15.73 -22.55 28.78
N PHE A 184 -16.92 -23.14 28.61
CA PHE A 184 -17.51 -23.33 27.27
C PHE A 184 -17.91 -22.00 26.61
N SER A 185 -18.31 -20.97 27.37
CA SER A 185 -18.57 -19.63 26.81
C SER A 185 -17.34 -18.98 26.17
N ARG A 186 -16.14 -19.47 26.49
CA ARG A 186 -14.84 -19.02 25.94
C ARG A 186 -14.25 -19.96 24.89
N CYS A 187 -14.91 -21.09 24.62
CA CYS A 187 -14.47 -22.05 23.63
C CYS A 187 -15.17 -21.85 22.29
N GLU A 188 -14.37 -21.73 21.23
CA GLU A 188 -14.80 -21.87 19.85
C GLU A 188 -14.53 -23.29 19.36
N PHE A 189 -15.51 -23.90 18.69
CA PHE A 189 -15.38 -25.24 18.13
C PHE A 189 -15.49 -25.14 16.61
N HIS A 190 -14.38 -25.37 15.93
CA HIS A 190 -14.27 -25.38 14.48
C HIS A 190 -14.25 -26.84 14.03
N ALA A 191 -15.44 -27.43 13.89
CA ALA A 191 -15.63 -28.81 13.43
C ALA A 191 -15.92 -28.85 11.92
N SER A 192 -15.70 -30.00 11.30
CA SER A 192 -15.83 -30.18 9.84
C SER A 192 -14.92 -29.26 9.03
N GLU A 193 -13.77 -28.89 9.58
CA GLU A 193 -12.72 -28.19 8.83
C GLU A 193 -12.30 -28.97 7.58
N GLU A 194 -11.74 -28.24 6.62
CA GLU A 194 -11.30 -28.81 5.37
C GLU A 194 -10.27 -29.94 5.58
N THR A 195 -10.41 -31.00 4.79
CA THR A 195 -9.39 -32.06 4.76
C THR A 195 -8.06 -31.52 4.27
N LEU A 196 -6.96 -32.16 4.66
CA LEU A 196 -5.61 -31.70 4.31
C LEU A 196 -5.40 -31.45 2.79
N PRO A 197 -5.90 -32.28 1.85
CA PRO A 197 -5.80 -31.98 0.43
C PRO A 197 -6.51 -30.68 0.00
N VAL A 198 -7.69 -30.41 0.56
CA VAL A 198 -8.48 -29.22 0.25
C VAL A 198 -7.80 -27.98 0.82
N LEU A 199 -7.37 -28.02 2.08
CA LEU A 199 -6.63 -26.95 2.73
C LEU A 199 -5.35 -26.59 1.95
N ASN A 200 -4.60 -27.59 1.49
CA ASN A 200 -3.43 -27.38 0.63
C ASN A 200 -3.77 -26.71 -0.70
N SER A 201 -4.85 -27.13 -1.35
CA SER A 201 -5.32 -26.55 -2.62
C SER A 201 -5.71 -25.09 -2.43
N ASN A 202 -6.41 -24.78 -1.34
CA ASN A 202 -6.86 -23.44 -1.01
C ASN A 202 -5.70 -22.50 -0.70
N LEU A 203 -4.70 -22.95 0.07
CA LEU A 203 -3.47 -22.19 0.30
C LEU A 203 -2.70 -21.88 -0.99
N ARG A 204 -2.56 -22.89 -1.87
CA ARG A 204 -1.93 -22.68 -3.19
C ARG A 204 -2.67 -21.65 -4.02
N ARG A 205 -4.00 -21.73 -4.05
CA ARG A 205 -4.84 -20.78 -4.78
C ARG A 205 -4.73 -19.38 -4.20
N ALA A 206 -4.78 -19.24 -2.88
CA ALA A 206 -4.62 -17.96 -2.20
C ALA A 206 -3.26 -17.33 -2.51
N MET A 207 -2.16 -18.10 -2.37
CA MET A 207 -0.81 -17.58 -2.65
C MET A 207 -0.59 -17.25 -4.13
N ALA A 208 -1.17 -18.04 -5.04
CA ALA A 208 -1.15 -17.76 -6.48
C ALA A 208 -1.89 -16.46 -6.79
N ASP A 209 -3.06 -16.26 -6.19
CA ASP A 209 -3.86 -15.06 -6.38
C ASP A 209 -3.19 -13.80 -5.79
N TRP A 210 -2.58 -13.90 -4.61
CA TRP A 210 -1.74 -12.84 -4.01
C TRP A 210 -0.53 -12.50 -4.87
N SER A 211 -0.03 -13.44 -5.68
CA SER A 211 1.13 -13.27 -6.56
C SER A 211 0.74 -12.98 -8.02
N ALA A 212 -0.47 -12.45 -8.26
CA ALA A 212 -1.00 -12.14 -9.59
C ALA A 212 -0.93 -13.32 -10.59
N GLY A 213 -0.98 -14.56 -10.11
CA GLY A 213 -0.90 -15.76 -10.95
C GLY A 213 0.51 -16.21 -11.32
N ASN A 214 1.59 -15.58 -10.82
CA ASN A 214 2.96 -16.06 -11.03
C ASN A 214 3.18 -17.38 -10.27
N GLU A 215 3.18 -18.50 -11.00
CA GLU A 215 3.22 -19.85 -10.42
C GLU A 215 4.55 -20.17 -9.72
N LEU A 216 5.69 -19.78 -10.29
CA LEU A 216 7.00 -20.04 -9.69
C LEU A 216 7.15 -19.29 -8.37
N ARG A 217 6.82 -17.99 -8.38
CA ARG A 217 6.94 -17.14 -7.20
C ARG A 217 5.96 -17.53 -6.10
N SER A 218 4.71 -17.83 -6.47
CA SER A 218 3.71 -18.29 -5.50
C SER A 218 4.07 -19.62 -4.85
N LYS A 219 4.65 -20.58 -5.58
CA LYS A 219 5.17 -21.83 -5.01
C LYS A 219 6.32 -21.57 -4.02
N SER A 220 7.25 -20.68 -4.37
CA SER A 220 8.37 -20.31 -3.49
C SER A 220 7.86 -19.67 -2.20
N ARG A 221 7.01 -18.64 -2.31
CA ARG A 221 6.41 -17.94 -1.16
C ARG A 221 5.65 -18.88 -0.24
N LEU A 222 4.84 -19.78 -0.81
CA LEU A 222 4.10 -20.76 -0.01
C LEU A 222 5.04 -21.74 0.69
N PHE A 223 6.11 -22.17 0.02
CA PHE A 223 7.11 -23.04 0.61
C PHE A 223 7.80 -22.36 1.80
N GLU A 224 8.35 -21.16 1.61
CA GLU A 224 9.03 -20.40 2.67
C GLU A 224 8.10 -20.11 3.84
N LEU A 225 6.85 -19.73 3.60
CA LEU A 225 5.87 -19.48 4.66
C LEU A 225 5.60 -20.74 5.51
N VAL A 226 5.52 -21.90 4.85
CA VAL A 226 5.35 -23.18 5.55
C VAL A 226 6.62 -23.56 6.32
N GLU A 227 7.79 -23.28 5.77
CA GLU A 227 9.06 -23.53 6.46
C GLU A 227 9.20 -22.66 7.70
N VAL A 228 8.80 -21.38 7.66
CA VAL A 228 8.74 -20.53 8.87
C VAL A 228 7.92 -21.18 9.98
N VAL A 229 6.74 -21.72 9.66
CA VAL A 229 5.91 -22.43 10.66
C VAL A 229 6.63 -23.65 11.24
N ARG A 230 7.28 -24.45 10.38
CA ARG A 230 8.02 -25.66 10.79
C ARG A 230 9.24 -25.33 11.64
N GLU A 231 9.97 -24.29 11.27
CA GLU A 231 11.14 -23.84 12.00
C GLU A 231 10.76 -23.35 13.40
N LYS A 232 9.66 -22.59 13.53
CA LYS A 232 9.17 -22.08 14.82
C LYS A 232 8.61 -23.20 15.71
N ALA A 233 8.06 -24.27 15.13
CA ALA A 233 7.71 -25.52 15.85
C ALA A 233 8.95 -26.35 16.25
N GLY A 234 10.09 -26.17 15.57
CA GLY A 234 11.26 -27.01 15.74
C GLY A 234 11.99 -26.80 17.08
N LEU A 235 12.54 -27.89 17.63
CA LEU A 235 13.30 -27.88 18.90
C LEU A 235 14.47 -26.88 18.95
N LYS A 236 15.02 -26.49 17.79
CA LYS A 236 16.12 -25.50 17.69
C LYS A 236 15.67 -24.08 18.02
N ASN A 237 14.37 -23.78 17.87
CA ASN A 237 13.79 -22.46 18.07
C ASN A 237 12.87 -22.41 19.30
N LYS A 238 13.10 -23.27 20.32
CA LYS A 238 12.35 -23.18 21.58
C LYS A 238 12.36 -21.77 22.18
N ASN A 239 13.45 -21.02 22.00
CA ASN A 239 13.57 -19.63 22.46
C ASN A 239 13.08 -18.58 21.44
N ASN A 240 12.49 -18.99 20.32
CA ASN A 240 11.89 -18.14 19.29
C ASN A 240 10.74 -18.87 18.57
N ASN A 241 9.64 -19.15 19.27
CA ASN A 241 8.48 -19.85 18.71
C ASN A 241 7.38 -18.91 18.17
N LEU A 242 7.62 -17.60 18.14
CA LEU A 242 6.68 -16.60 17.66
C LEU A 242 6.85 -16.35 16.16
N ILE A 243 5.75 -16.40 15.42
CA ILE A 243 5.63 -15.82 14.07
C ILE A 243 5.05 -14.42 14.22
N LYS A 244 5.79 -13.43 13.75
CA LYS A 244 5.38 -12.03 13.66
C LYS A 244 5.22 -11.63 12.19
N ARG A 245 4.66 -10.44 11.95
CA ARG A 245 4.46 -9.90 10.60
C ARG A 245 5.75 -9.86 9.80
N GLU A 246 6.86 -9.50 10.43
CA GLU A 246 8.18 -9.40 9.80
C GLU A 246 8.66 -10.77 9.30
N ASP A 247 8.48 -11.84 10.08
CA ASP A 247 8.81 -13.21 9.65
C ASP A 247 7.99 -13.60 8.40
N VAL A 248 6.72 -13.22 8.35
CA VAL A 248 5.82 -13.50 7.22
C VAL A 248 6.24 -12.71 5.98
N LEU A 249 6.54 -11.42 6.12
CA LEU A 249 6.98 -10.58 5.00
C LEU A 249 8.29 -11.10 4.37
N VAL A 250 9.26 -11.50 5.21
CA VAL A 250 10.49 -12.16 4.75
C VAL A 250 10.18 -13.43 3.96
N ALA A 251 9.31 -14.29 4.47
CA ALA A 251 8.89 -15.52 3.77
C ALA A 251 8.18 -15.24 2.43
N LEU A 252 7.47 -14.11 2.34
CA LEU A 252 6.83 -13.67 1.11
C LEU A 252 7.78 -12.93 0.15
N SER A 253 9.06 -12.78 0.52
CA SER A 253 10.07 -12.03 -0.23
C SER A 253 9.57 -10.62 -0.55
N CYS A 254 9.12 -9.92 0.49
CA CYS A 254 8.48 -8.62 0.45
C CYS A 254 8.94 -7.81 1.66
N GLU A 255 9.31 -6.55 1.46
CA GLU A 255 9.48 -5.59 2.56
C GLU A 255 8.17 -4.82 2.80
N GLU A 256 8.09 -4.03 3.88
CA GLU A 256 6.87 -3.30 4.21
C GLU A 256 6.59 -2.19 3.20
N GLU A 257 7.64 -1.52 2.75
CA GLU A 257 7.63 -0.45 1.75
C GLU A 257 7.18 -0.97 0.39
N ASP A 258 7.49 -2.23 0.05
CA ASP A 258 7.07 -2.83 -1.22
C ASP A 258 5.55 -3.06 -1.31
N LEU A 259 4.85 -3.11 -0.17
CA LEU A 259 3.39 -3.22 -0.14
C LEU A 259 2.72 -1.88 -0.53
N PHE A 260 3.41 -0.76 -0.31
CA PHE A 260 2.95 0.59 -0.59
C PHE A 260 4.03 1.38 -1.38
N PRO A 261 4.30 0.98 -2.63
CA PRO A 261 5.46 1.48 -3.37
C PRO A 261 5.35 2.95 -3.79
N ALA A 262 4.19 3.60 -3.61
CA ALA A 262 3.94 4.96 -4.08
C ALA A 262 3.08 5.79 -3.13
N ASP A 263 3.70 6.34 -2.08
CA ASP A 263 3.03 7.28 -1.17
C ASP A 263 2.56 8.55 -1.88
N THR A 264 1.41 9.08 -1.45
CA THR A 264 0.88 10.37 -1.92
C THR A 264 1.67 11.54 -1.32
N ARG A 265 2.02 12.55 -2.13
CA ARG A 265 2.85 13.70 -1.70
C ARG A 265 2.18 15.04 -2.04
N PHE A 266 0.96 15.23 -1.55
CA PHE A 266 0.25 16.51 -1.69
C PHE A 266 0.81 17.57 -0.73
N ILE A 267 0.86 18.81 -1.21
CA ILE A 267 1.34 19.96 -0.45
C ILE A 267 0.16 20.64 0.25
N ASP A 268 0.40 21.16 1.45
CA ASP A 268 -0.56 22.00 2.16
C ASP A 268 -0.71 23.36 1.45
N VAL A 269 -1.95 23.69 1.08
CA VAL A 269 -2.32 24.93 0.38
C VAL A 269 -3.04 25.94 1.28
N GLY A 270 -3.16 25.65 2.58
CA GLY A 270 -3.91 26.44 3.55
C GLY A 270 -5.41 26.42 3.26
N ASP A 271 -6.07 27.57 3.43
CA ASP A 271 -7.53 27.67 3.31
C ASP A 271 -8.02 27.32 1.90
N ILE A 272 -8.80 26.24 1.82
CA ILE A 272 -9.41 25.73 0.59
C ILE A 272 -10.73 26.46 0.33
N VAL A 273 -10.87 27.03 -0.88
CA VAL A 273 -12.11 27.67 -1.33
C VAL A 273 -13.07 26.60 -1.86
N PRO A 274 -14.31 26.52 -1.34
CA PRO A 274 -15.33 25.62 -1.87
C PRO A 274 -15.62 25.91 -3.34
N ARG A 275 -15.60 24.85 -4.16
CA ARG A 275 -15.82 24.96 -5.60
C ARG A 275 -17.28 24.75 -5.96
N GLU A 276 -17.87 25.67 -6.72
CA GLU A 276 -19.23 25.57 -7.26
C GLU A 276 -19.39 24.30 -8.11
N GLN A 277 -18.36 23.95 -8.88
CA GLN A 277 -18.31 22.75 -9.73
C GLN A 277 -18.22 21.42 -8.95
N LEU A 278 -18.03 21.44 -7.63
CA LEU A 278 -17.86 20.22 -6.83
C LEU A 278 -19.11 19.34 -6.84
N ASN A 279 -20.28 19.97 -6.72
CA ASN A 279 -21.57 19.27 -6.74
C ASN A 279 -21.86 18.68 -8.13
N ASP A 280 -21.54 19.43 -9.19
CA ASP A 280 -21.71 18.96 -10.57
C ASP A 280 -20.83 17.74 -10.86
N ALA A 281 -19.56 17.79 -10.47
CA ALA A 281 -18.65 16.66 -10.61
C ALA A 281 -19.11 15.44 -9.80
N SER A 282 -19.49 15.67 -8.54
CA SER A 282 -20.02 14.63 -7.65
C SER A 282 -21.26 13.94 -8.23
N HIS A 283 -22.20 14.74 -8.74
CA HIS A 283 -23.40 14.24 -9.38
C HIS A 283 -23.08 13.44 -10.64
N LEU A 284 -22.21 13.98 -11.51
CA LEU A 284 -21.79 13.32 -12.75
C LEU A 284 -21.18 11.94 -12.47
N ILE A 285 -20.22 11.86 -11.54
CA ILE A 285 -19.56 10.61 -11.13
C ILE A 285 -20.58 9.60 -10.60
N ALA A 286 -21.55 10.06 -9.80
CA ALA A 286 -22.59 9.19 -9.27
C ALA A 286 -23.48 8.61 -10.37
N THR A 287 -23.87 9.41 -11.37
CA THR A 287 -24.86 9.02 -12.39
C THR A 287 -24.29 8.29 -13.60
N THR A 288 -23.01 8.48 -13.93
CA THR A 288 -22.40 7.87 -15.13
C THR A 288 -21.73 6.53 -14.80
N SER A 289 -21.71 5.59 -15.74
CA SER A 289 -21.00 4.31 -15.58
C SER A 289 -19.55 4.36 -16.06
N GLU A 290 -19.28 5.23 -17.02
CA GLU A 290 -18.01 5.44 -17.67
C GLU A 290 -17.05 6.19 -16.74
N PRO A 291 -15.73 6.03 -16.90
CA PRO A 291 -14.75 6.84 -16.19
C PRO A 291 -14.93 8.35 -16.45
N VAL A 292 -14.82 9.16 -15.40
CA VAL A 292 -14.87 10.62 -15.50
C VAL A 292 -13.44 11.15 -15.62
N PHE A 293 -13.20 11.99 -16.62
CA PHE A 293 -11.88 12.55 -16.89
C PHE A 293 -11.89 14.07 -16.64
N ILE A 294 -11.37 14.49 -15.49
CA ILE A 294 -11.29 15.90 -15.11
C ILE A 294 -10.06 16.52 -15.79
N HIS A 295 -10.25 17.59 -16.56
CA HIS A 295 -9.13 18.25 -17.23
C HIS A 295 -9.18 19.76 -17.09
N ALA A 296 -8.01 20.36 -16.98
CA ALA A 296 -7.80 21.81 -16.91
C ALA A 296 -6.34 22.16 -17.17
N ASP A 297 -6.08 23.41 -17.50
CA ASP A 297 -4.71 23.91 -17.65
C ASP A 297 -3.95 23.99 -16.31
N GLY A 298 -2.67 24.39 -16.38
CA GLY A 298 -1.83 24.59 -15.21
C GLY A 298 -2.39 25.67 -14.28
N GLY A 299 -2.26 25.48 -12.96
CA GLY A 299 -2.65 26.51 -11.97
C GLY A 299 -4.13 26.62 -11.62
N VAL A 300 -5.02 25.90 -12.31
CA VAL A 300 -6.47 25.92 -12.02
C VAL A 300 -6.84 25.25 -10.68
N GLY A 301 -5.96 24.40 -10.13
CA GLY A 301 -6.17 23.75 -8.84
C GLY A 301 -6.77 22.34 -8.90
N LYS A 302 -6.42 21.53 -9.91
CA LYS A 302 -6.88 20.13 -10.06
C LYS A 302 -6.64 19.27 -8.81
N THR A 303 -5.41 19.26 -8.30
CA THR A 303 -5.02 18.48 -7.11
C THR A 303 -5.81 18.92 -5.85
N VAL A 304 -6.03 20.23 -5.68
CA VAL A 304 -6.88 20.73 -4.57
C VAL A 304 -8.35 20.33 -4.76
N PHE A 305 -8.84 20.39 -6.00
CA PHE A 305 -10.21 19.98 -6.35
C PHE A 305 -10.44 18.50 -6.06
N ILE A 306 -9.51 17.61 -6.42
CA ILE A 306 -9.68 16.18 -6.12
C ILE A 306 -9.62 15.88 -4.63
N GLY A 307 -8.85 16.64 -3.83
CA GLY A 307 -8.84 16.50 -2.38
C GLY A 307 -10.21 16.84 -1.80
N SER A 308 -10.81 17.93 -2.27
CA SER A 308 -12.18 18.31 -1.89
C SER A 308 -13.22 17.30 -2.37
N LEU A 309 -13.06 16.74 -3.57
CA LEU A 309 -13.92 15.69 -4.12
C LEU A 309 -13.82 14.40 -3.30
N ALA A 310 -12.61 13.96 -2.97
CA ALA A 310 -12.38 12.77 -2.15
C ALA A 310 -13.05 12.91 -0.78
N ALA A 311 -12.88 14.06 -0.12
CA ALA A 311 -13.53 14.36 1.15
C ALA A 311 -15.06 14.41 1.03
N ALA A 312 -15.60 15.05 -0.01
CA ALA A 312 -17.05 15.12 -0.23
C ALA A 312 -17.69 13.75 -0.54
N GLN A 313 -16.90 12.78 -1.04
CA GLN A 313 -17.38 11.48 -1.47
C GLN A 313 -17.10 10.35 -0.49
N SER A 314 -16.37 10.57 0.61
CA SER A 314 -15.93 9.53 1.55
C SER A 314 -17.05 8.86 2.35
N GLU A 315 -18.20 9.52 2.48
CA GLU A 315 -19.41 8.91 3.05
C GLU A 315 -20.11 7.98 2.05
N ALA A 316 -20.09 8.35 0.77
CA ALA A 316 -20.76 7.61 -0.29
C ALA A 316 -19.89 6.47 -0.85
N TYR A 317 -18.57 6.60 -0.84
CA TYR A 317 -17.64 5.64 -1.43
C TYR A 317 -16.42 5.40 -0.53
N GLU A 318 -15.79 4.25 -0.71
CA GLU A 318 -14.42 4.03 -0.29
C GLU A 318 -13.49 4.73 -1.30
N VAL A 319 -12.83 5.81 -0.89
CA VAL A 319 -12.00 6.61 -1.82
C VAL A 319 -10.53 6.22 -1.70
N ILE A 320 -9.90 5.97 -2.86
CA ILE A 320 -8.47 5.78 -3.03
C ILE A 320 -7.97 6.89 -3.97
N VAL A 321 -6.92 7.60 -3.56
CA VAL A 321 -6.29 8.64 -4.37
C VAL A 321 -4.86 8.23 -4.65
N PHE A 322 -4.51 8.14 -5.94
CA PHE A 322 -3.15 7.89 -6.38
C PHE A 322 -2.56 9.16 -7.01
N ASP A 323 -1.44 9.61 -6.48
CA ASP A 323 -0.69 10.76 -6.96
C ASP A 323 0.41 10.33 -7.95
N CYS A 324 0.16 10.51 -9.25
CA CYS A 324 1.14 10.21 -10.29
C CYS A 324 2.28 11.23 -10.35
N PHE A 325 2.16 12.42 -9.75
CA PHE A 325 3.22 13.41 -9.74
C PHE A 325 4.23 13.13 -8.62
N GLY A 326 3.74 12.86 -7.39
CA GLY A 326 4.57 12.41 -6.28
C GLY A 326 5.71 13.37 -5.92
N GLY A 327 5.50 14.69 -6.04
CA GLY A 327 6.55 15.69 -5.85
C GLY A 327 7.72 15.57 -6.85
N GLY A 328 7.44 15.14 -8.09
CA GLY A 328 8.45 14.90 -9.13
C GLY A 328 9.07 13.49 -9.09
N ALA A 329 8.78 12.69 -8.05
CA ALA A 329 9.36 11.35 -7.88
C ALA A 329 8.94 10.34 -8.96
N TYR A 330 7.92 10.68 -9.76
CA TYR A 330 7.51 9.87 -10.91
C TYR A 330 8.64 9.64 -11.93
N ARG A 331 9.63 10.55 -11.98
CA ARG A 331 10.83 10.45 -12.83
C ARG A 331 11.95 9.60 -12.24
N SER A 332 11.84 9.20 -10.97
CA SER A 332 12.86 8.36 -10.33
C SER A 332 12.78 6.93 -10.85
N GLN A 333 13.95 6.30 -11.00
CA GLN A 333 14.04 4.88 -11.38
C GLN A 333 13.63 3.92 -10.24
N ASP A 334 13.60 4.38 -9.00
CA ASP A 334 13.21 3.53 -7.87
C ASP A 334 11.70 3.57 -7.59
N GLN A 335 11.02 4.63 -8.04
CA GLN A 335 9.59 4.82 -7.78
C GLN A 335 8.72 4.38 -8.95
N GLU A 336 9.13 4.66 -10.20
CA GLU A 336 8.48 4.21 -11.44
C GLU A 336 6.95 4.25 -11.38
N ARG A 337 6.39 5.39 -10.92
CA ARG A 337 4.97 5.55 -10.60
C ARG A 337 4.04 5.33 -11.79
N HIS A 338 4.58 5.27 -13.01
CA HIS A 338 3.85 4.94 -14.23
C HIS A 338 3.55 3.45 -14.38
N LEU A 339 4.31 2.56 -13.74
CA LEU A 339 4.22 1.12 -14.00
C LEU A 339 3.02 0.44 -13.31
N PRO A 340 2.40 -0.57 -13.97
CA PRO A 340 1.36 -1.42 -13.37
C PRO A 340 1.76 -2.05 -12.03
N ARG A 341 3.00 -2.52 -11.91
CA ARG A 341 3.52 -3.16 -10.68
C ARG A 341 3.60 -2.22 -9.48
N VAL A 342 3.52 -0.91 -9.70
CA VAL A 342 3.53 0.12 -8.65
C VAL A 342 2.09 0.56 -8.39
N GLY A 343 1.42 1.09 -9.41
CA GLY A 343 0.07 1.66 -9.27
C GLY A 343 -0.97 0.65 -8.80
N TYR A 344 -0.97 -0.57 -9.35
CA TYR A 344 -1.98 -1.57 -8.99
C TYR A 344 -1.73 -2.20 -7.62
N VAL A 345 -0.46 -2.36 -7.23
CA VAL A 345 -0.08 -2.85 -5.90
C VAL A 345 -0.50 -1.83 -4.83
N GLN A 346 -0.17 -0.55 -5.02
CA GLN A 346 -0.59 0.54 -4.12
C GLN A 346 -2.11 0.55 -3.91
N ILE A 347 -2.89 0.60 -5.00
CA ILE A 347 -4.36 0.68 -4.94
C ILE A 347 -4.95 -0.55 -4.26
N ALA A 348 -4.49 -1.75 -4.62
CA ALA A 348 -4.99 -2.99 -4.05
C ALA A 348 -4.68 -3.11 -2.56
N ASN A 349 -3.46 -2.76 -2.15
CA ASN A 349 -3.03 -2.91 -0.77
C ASN A 349 -3.58 -1.81 0.14
N GLU A 350 -3.86 -0.61 -0.36
CA GLU A 350 -4.65 0.36 0.42
C GLU A 350 -6.05 -0.21 0.75
N LEU A 351 -6.73 -0.84 -0.21
CA LEU A 351 -8.02 -1.50 0.04
C LEU A 351 -7.87 -2.71 0.99
N ALA A 352 -6.83 -3.53 0.81
CA ALA A 352 -6.58 -4.70 1.63
C ALA A 352 -6.25 -4.33 3.09
N SER A 353 -5.49 -3.26 3.31
CA SER A 353 -5.18 -2.73 4.65
C SER A 353 -6.42 -2.28 5.42
N ARG A 354 -7.49 -1.90 4.70
CA ARG A 354 -8.80 -1.55 5.24
C ARG A 354 -9.72 -2.77 5.39
N GLY A 355 -9.22 -3.97 5.14
CA GLY A 355 -9.95 -5.23 5.27
C GLY A 355 -10.97 -5.50 4.15
N LEU A 356 -10.87 -4.81 3.02
CA LEU A 356 -11.90 -4.87 1.96
C LEU A 356 -11.65 -5.96 0.92
N CYS A 357 -10.40 -6.32 0.67
CA CYS A 357 -10.01 -7.36 -0.28
C CYS A 357 -8.74 -8.07 0.18
N ASP A 358 -8.33 -9.13 -0.53
CA ASP A 358 -7.03 -9.72 -0.23
C ASP A 358 -5.87 -8.84 -0.75
N PRO A 359 -4.63 -9.00 -0.25
CA PRO A 359 -3.44 -8.33 -0.75
C PRO A 359 -3.12 -8.63 -2.22
N LEU A 360 -2.36 -7.73 -2.83
CA LEU A 360 -1.60 -7.95 -4.05
C LEU A 360 -0.11 -7.77 -3.72
N LEU A 361 0.63 -8.88 -3.71
CA LEU A 361 2.06 -8.85 -3.38
C LEU A 361 2.87 -8.28 -4.56
N PRO A 362 3.93 -7.51 -4.28
CA PRO A 362 4.83 -6.98 -5.30
C PRO A 362 5.46 -8.12 -6.10
N GLY A 363 5.78 -7.86 -7.36
CA GLY A 363 6.45 -8.85 -8.21
C GLY A 363 6.67 -8.40 -9.65
N ASP A 364 7.04 -9.39 -10.46
CA ASP A 364 7.42 -9.31 -11.87
C ASP A 364 6.31 -9.86 -12.79
N ALA A 365 5.07 -9.87 -12.31
CA ALA A 365 3.94 -10.29 -13.12
C ALA A 365 3.69 -9.30 -14.27
N GLU A 366 3.28 -9.83 -15.42
CA GLU A 366 2.96 -9.02 -16.59
C GLU A 366 1.77 -8.09 -16.35
N SER A 367 1.70 -6.97 -17.08
CA SER A 367 0.65 -5.96 -16.98
C SER A 367 -0.77 -6.54 -17.06
N VAL A 368 -0.99 -7.52 -17.94
CA VAL A 368 -2.29 -8.21 -18.10
C VAL A 368 -2.65 -9.07 -16.89
N ALA A 369 -1.66 -9.70 -16.25
CA ALA A 369 -1.89 -10.48 -15.04
C ALA A 369 -2.22 -9.56 -13.84
N LEU A 370 -1.48 -8.46 -13.71
CA LEU A 370 -1.67 -7.47 -12.65
C LEU A 370 -3.02 -6.75 -12.77
N ILE A 371 -3.44 -6.34 -13.98
CA ILE A 371 -4.75 -5.68 -14.15
C ILE A 371 -5.90 -6.63 -13.81
N ASN A 372 -5.79 -7.91 -14.17
CA ASN A 372 -6.77 -8.92 -13.79
C ASN A 372 -6.80 -9.15 -12.28
N ALA A 373 -5.65 -9.13 -11.62
CA ALA A 373 -5.56 -9.22 -10.17
C ALA A 373 -6.22 -8.01 -9.49
N LEU A 374 -5.92 -6.78 -9.92
CA LEU A 374 -6.55 -5.58 -9.40
C LEU A 374 -8.07 -5.61 -9.57
N ARG A 375 -8.58 -6.02 -10.75
CA ARG A 375 -10.02 -6.16 -10.97
C ARG A 375 -10.68 -7.11 -9.96
N ARG A 376 -10.04 -8.25 -9.65
CA ARG A 376 -10.52 -9.17 -8.60
C ARG A 376 -10.56 -8.48 -7.24
N ARG A 377 -9.55 -7.68 -6.89
CA ARG A 377 -9.53 -6.90 -5.65
C ARG A 377 -10.64 -5.86 -5.57
N LEU A 378 -10.90 -5.17 -6.67
CA LEU A 378 -12.01 -4.22 -6.75
C LEU A 378 -13.37 -4.90 -6.59
N THR A 379 -13.57 -6.06 -7.20
CA THR A 379 -14.78 -6.87 -7.01
C THR A 379 -14.93 -7.30 -5.55
N GLN A 380 -13.88 -7.86 -4.95
CA GLN A 380 -13.86 -8.25 -3.53
C GLN A 380 -14.19 -7.05 -2.63
N ALA A 381 -13.57 -5.90 -2.86
CA ALA A 381 -13.81 -4.69 -2.08
C ALA A 381 -15.27 -4.24 -2.13
N VAL A 382 -15.89 -4.23 -3.33
CA VAL A 382 -17.30 -3.90 -3.47
C VAL A 382 -18.20 -4.92 -2.77
N GLU A 383 -17.90 -6.22 -2.89
CA GLU A 383 -18.66 -7.28 -2.21
C GLU A 383 -18.57 -7.16 -0.68
N THR A 384 -17.38 -6.90 -0.15
CA THR A 384 -17.16 -6.68 1.28
C THR A 384 -17.91 -5.43 1.77
N LEU A 385 -17.85 -4.32 1.02
CA LEU A 385 -18.56 -3.08 1.36
C LEU A 385 -20.08 -3.27 1.43
N LYS A 386 -20.66 -4.09 0.54
CA LYS A 386 -22.10 -4.41 0.57
C LYS A 386 -22.54 -5.09 1.86
N VAL A 387 -21.64 -5.81 2.54
CA VAL A 387 -21.93 -6.52 3.79
C VAL A 387 -21.60 -5.66 5.01
N GLN A 388 -20.52 -4.89 4.96
CA GLN A 388 -19.94 -4.22 6.14
C GLN A 388 -20.27 -2.72 6.24
N SER A 389 -20.77 -2.10 5.16
CA SER A 389 -20.92 -0.65 5.08
C SER A 389 -22.19 -0.22 4.35
N LYS A 390 -22.55 1.06 4.51
CA LYS A 390 -23.60 1.73 3.72
C LYS A 390 -23.06 2.45 2.48
N ARG A 391 -21.73 2.41 2.27
CA ARG A 391 -21.08 2.98 1.08
C ARG A 391 -21.59 2.29 -0.18
N LYS A 392 -21.70 3.05 -1.26
CA LYS A 392 -22.17 2.62 -2.59
C LYS A 392 -21.14 1.79 -3.35
N GLY A 393 -19.87 1.86 -2.97
CA GLY A 393 -18.78 1.10 -3.59
C GLY A 393 -17.43 1.80 -3.44
N VAL A 394 -16.54 1.61 -4.42
CA VAL A 394 -15.15 2.13 -4.42
C VAL A 394 -15.01 3.25 -5.45
N MET A 395 -14.29 4.31 -5.10
CA MET A 395 -13.88 5.38 -6.02
C MET A 395 -12.37 5.47 -6.07
N ILE A 396 -11.82 5.34 -7.27
CA ILE A 396 -10.39 5.45 -7.53
C ILE A 396 -10.17 6.79 -8.25
N ILE A 397 -9.33 7.65 -7.67
CA ILE A 397 -8.92 8.92 -8.25
C ILE A 397 -7.44 8.81 -8.62
N ILE A 398 -7.11 8.96 -9.90
CA ILE A 398 -5.72 9.05 -10.38
C ILE A 398 -5.43 10.51 -10.72
N ASP A 399 -4.67 11.19 -9.87
CA ASP A 399 -4.24 12.56 -10.12
C ASP A 399 -3.03 12.59 -11.06
N ALA A 400 -2.98 13.61 -11.93
CA ALA A 400 -1.86 13.86 -12.84
C ALA A 400 -1.51 12.64 -13.71
N ALA A 401 -2.52 11.95 -14.24
CA ALA A 401 -2.34 10.75 -15.06
C ALA A 401 -1.50 11.01 -16.33
N ASP A 402 -1.44 12.26 -16.81
CA ASP A 402 -0.56 12.67 -17.89
C ASP A 402 0.93 12.60 -17.53
N ASN A 403 1.31 12.83 -16.27
CA ASN A 403 2.70 12.69 -15.82
C ASN A 403 3.17 11.23 -15.94
N ALA A 404 2.35 10.29 -15.48
CA ALA A 404 2.62 8.85 -15.65
C ALA A 404 2.69 8.45 -17.14
N GLN A 405 1.81 9.00 -18.00
CA GLN A 405 1.86 8.72 -19.44
C GLN A 405 3.12 9.28 -20.11
N ILE A 406 3.57 10.48 -19.73
CA ILE A 406 4.80 11.06 -20.25
C ILE A 406 6.00 10.17 -19.91
N GLU A 407 6.12 9.76 -18.65
CA GLU A 407 7.24 8.93 -18.22
C GLU A 407 7.23 7.57 -18.93
N ALA A 408 6.05 6.96 -19.07
CA ALA A 408 5.89 5.72 -19.83
C ALA A 408 6.30 5.90 -21.30
N ASP A 409 5.90 6.99 -21.96
CA ASP A 409 6.28 7.28 -23.35
C ASP A 409 7.80 7.52 -23.50
N ASP A 410 8.41 8.21 -22.54
CA ASP A 410 9.85 8.52 -22.49
C ASP A 410 10.66 7.23 -22.30
N ARG A 411 10.21 6.31 -21.43
CA ARG A 411 10.87 5.03 -21.13
C ARG A 411 10.50 3.86 -22.05
N LYS A 412 9.46 4.02 -22.88
CA LYS A 412 8.85 2.93 -23.68
C LYS A 412 8.22 1.83 -22.83
N ASP A 413 7.66 2.22 -21.70
CA ASP A 413 6.96 1.35 -20.75
C ASP A 413 5.44 1.43 -20.90
N ASP A 414 4.75 0.55 -20.19
CA ASP A 414 3.31 0.62 -19.97
C ASP A 414 2.95 1.73 -18.96
N SER A 415 1.83 2.40 -19.22
CA SER A 415 1.22 3.41 -18.34
C SER A 415 0.02 2.80 -17.62
N PHE A 416 0.14 2.54 -16.31
CA PHE A 416 -0.93 1.94 -15.52
C PHE A 416 -2.25 2.73 -15.56
N PRO A 417 -2.27 4.09 -15.56
CA PRO A 417 -3.52 4.83 -15.66
C PRO A 417 -4.24 4.59 -16.99
N ARG A 418 -3.49 4.59 -18.09
CA ARG A 418 -4.04 4.32 -19.43
C ARG A 418 -4.56 2.90 -19.53
N LEU A 419 -3.81 1.91 -19.03
CA LEU A 419 -4.24 0.50 -19.04
C LEU A 419 -5.47 0.28 -18.16
N LEU A 420 -5.52 0.89 -16.98
CA LEU A 420 -6.68 0.78 -16.08
C LEU A 420 -7.92 1.42 -16.69
N LEU A 421 -7.74 2.60 -17.30
CA LEU A 421 -8.80 3.31 -18.00
C LEU A 421 -9.34 2.48 -19.16
N ALA A 422 -8.48 1.90 -19.98
CA ALA A 422 -8.89 1.01 -21.07
C ALA A 422 -9.70 -0.18 -20.53
N SER A 423 -9.22 -0.85 -19.48
CA SER A 423 -9.90 -2.01 -18.89
C SER A 423 -11.26 -1.69 -18.29
N LEU A 424 -11.38 -0.59 -17.54
CA LEU A 424 -12.63 -0.22 -16.86
C LEU A 424 -13.62 0.49 -17.77
N SER A 425 -13.17 1.12 -18.87
CA SER A 425 -14.07 1.68 -19.88
C SER A 425 -14.65 0.62 -20.81
N GLU A 426 -13.89 -0.44 -21.13
CA GLU A 426 -14.39 -1.56 -21.95
C GLU A 426 -15.30 -2.49 -21.14
N ASN A 427 -14.86 -2.88 -19.93
CA ASN A 427 -15.59 -3.79 -19.05
C ASN A 427 -15.60 -3.22 -17.63
N SER A 428 -16.63 -2.46 -17.28
CA SER A 428 -16.74 -1.86 -15.95
C SER A 428 -16.91 -2.91 -14.85
N VAL A 429 -16.53 -2.54 -13.63
CA VAL A 429 -16.81 -3.32 -12.41
C VAL A 429 -17.93 -2.59 -11.67
N GLU A 430 -19.06 -3.28 -11.47
CA GLU A 430 -20.21 -2.66 -10.78
C GLU A 430 -19.81 -2.17 -9.38
N GLY A 431 -20.21 -0.95 -9.03
CA GLY A 431 -19.82 -0.32 -7.76
C GLY A 431 -18.44 0.33 -7.77
N VAL A 432 -17.70 0.32 -8.88
CA VAL A 432 -16.41 1.03 -9.01
C VAL A 432 -16.58 2.29 -9.84
N LYS A 433 -16.06 3.41 -9.35
CA LYS A 433 -15.95 4.68 -10.08
C LYS A 433 -14.48 5.01 -10.31
N LEU A 434 -14.12 5.33 -11.55
CA LEU A 434 -12.78 5.79 -11.91
C LEU A 434 -12.82 7.27 -12.28
N VAL A 435 -11.98 8.06 -11.64
CA VAL A 435 -11.76 9.48 -11.93
C VAL A 435 -10.28 9.66 -12.27
N LEU A 436 -9.98 10.33 -13.37
CA LEU A 436 -8.60 10.71 -13.71
C LEU A 436 -8.49 12.21 -13.86
N THR A 437 -7.30 12.76 -13.59
CA THR A 437 -6.98 14.14 -13.93
C THR A 437 -5.82 14.24 -14.92
N ALA A 438 -5.89 15.24 -15.81
CA ALA A 438 -4.75 15.63 -16.65
C ALA A 438 -4.83 17.09 -17.08
N ARG A 439 -3.79 17.56 -17.76
CA ARG A 439 -3.88 18.79 -18.56
C ARG A 439 -4.75 18.58 -19.79
N THR A 440 -5.55 19.59 -20.13
CA THR A 440 -6.45 19.56 -21.30
C THR A 440 -5.72 19.12 -22.58
N HIS A 441 -4.54 19.70 -22.86
CA HIS A 441 -3.77 19.39 -24.05
C HIS A 441 -3.06 18.02 -24.03
N ARG A 442 -2.98 17.35 -22.87
CA ARG A 442 -2.33 16.02 -22.71
C ARG A 442 -3.32 14.88 -22.52
N MET A 443 -4.58 15.19 -22.20
CA MET A 443 -5.66 14.22 -21.95
C MET A 443 -5.75 13.15 -23.04
N ALA A 444 -5.68 13.53 -24.31
CA ALA A 444 -5.81 12.59 -25.43
C ALA A 444 -4.77 11.46 -25.40
N ARG A 445 -3.55 11.71 -24.88
CA ARG A 445 -2.48 10.69 -24.78
C ARG A 445 -2.80 9.63 -23.72
N VAL A 446 -3.53 10.01 -22.66
CA VAL A 446 -3.95 9.10 -21.59
C VAL A 446 -5.20 8.33 -21.99
N VAL A 447 -6.19 9.02 -22.59
CA VAL A 447 -7.47 8.42 -23.00
C VAL A 447 -7.27 7.41 -24.12
N ASP A 448 -6.45 7.75 -25.12
CA ASP A 448 -6.23 6.96 -26.32
C ASP A 448 -7.55 6.55 -27.01
N ARG A 449 -7.96 5.27 -26.90
CA ARG A 449 -9.19 4.74 -27.50
C ARG A 449 -10.32 4.52 -26.50
N SER A 450 -10.09 4.86 -25.24
CA SER A 450 -11.01 4.59 -24.14
C SER A 450 -12.21 5.54 -24.17
N THR A 451 -13.38 5.04 -23.79
CA THR A 451 -14.57 5.89 -23.60
C THR A 451 -14.50 6.57 -22.24
N VAL A 452 -14.63 7.90 -22.21
CA VAL A 452 -14.63 8.71 -20.99
C VAL A 452 -15.67 9.81 -21.06
N VAL A 453 -16.11 10.28 -19.89
CA VAL A 453 -16.89 11.50 -19.76
C VAL A 453 -15.95 12.65 -19.36
N PRO A 454 -15.64 13.59 -20.27
CA PRO A 454 -14.77 14.72 -19.93
C PRO A 454 -15.49 15.70 -19.01
N PHE A 455 -14.77 16.19 -18.00
CA PHE A 455 -15.22 17.25 -17.11
C PHE A 455 -14.21 18.41 -17.13
N PRO A 456 -14.50 19.50 -17.86
CA PRO A 456 -13.63 20.67 -17.87
C PRO A 456 -13.73 21.40 -16.52
N LEU A 457 -12.66 21.34 -15.72
CA LEU A 457 -12.55 22.13 -14.50
C LEU A 457 -12.17 23.57 -14.90
N ARG A 458 -13.05 24.52 -14.57
CA ARG A 458 -12.88 25.93 -14.93
C ARG A 458 -12.00 26.64 -13.88
N PRO A 459 -11.39 27.77 -14.24
CA PRO A 459 -10.84 28.72 -13.25
C PRO A 459 -11.91 29.17 -12.25
N PHE A 460 -11.48 29.88 -11.20
CA PHE A 460 -12.41 30.43 -10.22
C PHE A 460 -13.44 31.35 -10.85
N THR A 461 -14.69 31.20 -10.42
CA THR A 461 -15.72 32.21 -10.69
C THR A 461 -15.37 33.50 -9.94
N GLN A 462 -16.04 34.60 -10.29
CA GLN A 462 -15.84 35.87 -9.57
C GLN A 462 -16.05 35.69 -8.05
N LYS A 463 -17.11 34.98 -7.66
CA LYS A 463 -17.44 34.70 -6.26
C LYS A 463 -16.38 33.84 -5.56
N GLU A 464 -15.89 32.78 -6.23
CA GLU A 464 -14.82 31.95 -5.70
C GLU A 464 -13.52 32.75 -5.52
N ALA A 465 -13.19 33.64 -6.48
CA ALA A 465 -12.03 34.51 -6.40
C ALA A 465 -12.16 35.55 -5.27
N GLU A 466 -13.35 36.11 -5.05
CA GLU A 466 -13.63 37.00 -3.90
C GLU A 466 -13.36 36.29 -2.58
N LEU A 467 -13.87 35.06 -2.40
CA LEU A 467 -13.63 34.24 -1.21
C LEU A 467 -12.15 33.89 -1.04
N TYR A 468 -11.48 33.54 -2.15
CA TYR A 468 -10.05 33.24 -2.15
C TYR A 468 -9.21 34.42 -1.64
N LEU A 469 -9.52 35.63 -2.12
CA LEU A 469 -8.79 36.84 -1.77
C LEU A 469 -9.14 37.34 -0.36
N ALA A 470 -10.41 37.27 0.04
CA ALA A 470 -10.86 37.73 1.36
C ALA A 470 -10.21 36.99 2.53
N SER A 471 -9.86 35.71 2.36
CA SER A 471 -9.13 34.92 3.36
C SER A 471 -7.63 35.27 3.45
N ARG A 472 -7.08 35.99 2.47
CA ARG A 472 -5.64 36.23 2.34
C ARG A 472 -5.26 37.71 2.39
N ARG A 473 -6.22 38.61 2.24
CA ARG A 473 -5.98 40.05 2.28
C ARG A 473 -7.21 40.81 2.77
N GLU A 474 -6.98 41.77 3.66
CA GLU A 474 -8.00 42.69 4.14
C GLU A 474 -8.15 43.91 3.23
N ASN A 475 -9.32 44.56 3.27
CA ASN A 475 -9.58 45.88 2.68
C ASN A 475 -9.38 45.99 1.15
N ILE A 476 -9.68 44.92 0.39
CA ILE A 476 -9.65 44.96 -1.08
C ILE A 476 -10.78 45.86 -1.61
N THR A 477 -10.42 46.87 -2.41
CA THR A 477 -11.41 47.71 -3.10
C THR A 477 -11.99 47.01 -4.34
N SER A 478 -13.17 47.43 -4.79
CA SER A 478 -13.80 46.85 -6.00
C SER A 478 -12.95 47.02 -7.27
N ALA A 479 -12.18 48.12 -7.38
CA ALA A 479 -11.30 48.38 -8.51
C ALA A 479 -10.08 47.46 -8.51
N GLU A 480 -9.48 47.24 -7.35
CA GLU A 480 -8.38 46.29 -7.19
C GLU A 480 -8.83 44.86 -7.43
N PHE A 481 -10.00 44.48 -6.91
CA PHE A 481 -10.58 43.16 -7.20
C PHE A 481 -10.80 42.96 -8.70
N ALA A 482 -11.41 43.92 -9.39
CA ALA A 482 -11.63 43.84 -10.83
C ALA A 482 -10.31 43.68 -11.61
N THR A 483 -9.25 44.37 -11.15
CA THR A 483 -7.90 44.24 -11.72
C THR A 483 -7.32 42.86 -11.45
N ALA A 484 -7.37 42.37 -10.21
CA ALA A 484 -6.86 41.05 -9.85
C ALA A 484 -7.58 39.92 -10.61
N PHE A 485 -8.91 40.02 -10.73
CA PHE A 485 -9.71 39.04 -11.46
C PHE A 485 -9.42 39.08 -12.96
N SER A 486 -9.36 40.28 -13.57
CA SER A 486 -9.03 40.44 -14.99
C SER A 486 -7.63 39.95 -15.33
N ARG A 487 -6.64 40.18 -14.46
CA ARG A 487 -5.26 39.75 -14.71
C ARG A 487 -5.05 38.26 -14.48
N SER A 488 -5.81 37.66 -13.56
CA SER A 488 -5.68 36.22 -13.28
C SER A 488 -6.58 35.33 -14.13
N SER A 489 -7.63 35.90 -14.74
CA SER A 489 -8.72 35.14 -15.35
C SER A 489 -9.29 34.06 -14.42
N GLY A 490 -9.26 34.31 -13.10
CA GLY A 490 -9.66 33.35 -12.07
C GLY A 490 -8.69 32.18 -11.84
N ASN A 491 -7.50 32.15 -12.46
CA ASN A 491 -6.52 31.10 -12.21
C ASN A 491 -6.00 31.18 -10.77
N ALA A 492 -6.21 30.11 -9.98
CA ALA A 492 -5.89 30.10 -8.55
C ALA A 492 -4.41 30.36 -8.27
N ARG A 493 -3.49 29.85 -9.11
CA ARG A 493 -2.05 30.10 -8.96
C ARG A 493 -1.68 31.55 -9.27
N VAL A 494 -2.32 32.15 -10.27
CA VAL A 494 -2.10 33.57 -10.59
C VAL A 494 -2.66 34.46 -9.49
N LEU A 495 -3.83 34.13 -8.92
CA LEU A 495 -4.37 34.83 -7.76
C LEU A 495 -3.43 34.76 -6.55
N ALA A 496 -2.83 33.60 -6.27
CA ALA A 496 -1.82 33.46 -5.21
C ALA A 496 -0.63 34.41 -5.42
N TYR A 497 -0.11 34.48 -6.65
CA TYR A 497 0.96 35.42 -7.00
C TYR A 497 0.54 36.89 -6.84
N LEU A 498 -0.68 37.23 -7.23
CA LEU A 498 -1.18 38.60 -7.13
C LEU A 498 -1.37 39.03 -5.67
N VAL A 499 -1.73 38.11 -4.76
CA VAL A 499 -1.75 38.39 -3.32
C VAL A 499 -0.38 38.86 -2.83
N ASP A 500 0.68 38.14 -3.23
CA ASP A 500 2.06 38.44 -2.84
C ASP A 500 2.62 39.72 -3.50
N THR A 501 2.15 40.05 -4.70
CA THR A 501 2.67 41.15 -5.53
C THR A 501 1.70 42.31 -5.74
N TRP A 502 0.69 42.40 -4.89
CA TRP A 502 -0.46 43.29 -5.06
C TRP A 502 -0.12 44.75 -5.25
N ALA A 503 0.85 45.28 -4.50
CA ALA A 503 1.25 46.68 -4.60
C ALA A 503 1.76 47.05 -6.02
N THR A 504 2.34 46.08 -6.72
CA THR A 504 2.93 46.26 -8.05
C THR A 504 1.95 45.87 -9.15
N ASN A 505 1.22 44.77 -8.97
CA ASN A 505 0.43 44.14 -10.03
C ASN A 505 -1.08 44.40 -9.94
N VAL A 506 -1.57 45.00 -8.85
CA VAL A 506 -3.01 45.20 -8.61
C VAL A 506 -3.34 46.63 -8.17
N ALA A 507 -2.64 47.17 -7.19
CA ALA A 507 -2.89 48.50 -6.66
C ALA A 507 -2.45 49.61 -7.62
N GLY A 508 -3.11 50.77 -7.57
CA GLY A 508 -2.79 51.92 -8.41
C GLY A 508 -3.35 51.79 -9.84
N ASN A 509 -2.48 51.88 -10.84
CA ASN A 509 -2.85 51.77 -12.26
C ASN A 509 -1.89 50.82 -13.01
N PRO A 510 -1.88 49.52 -12.66
CA PRO A 510 -1.03 48.54 -13.30
C PRO A 510 -1.54 48.21 -14.71
N ASP A 511 -0.72 47.47 -15.48
CA ASP A 511 -1.18 46.90 -16.76
C ASP A 511 -2.46 46.05 -16.56
N LYS A 512 -3.32 45.98 -17.56
CA LYS A 512 -4.55 45.19 -17.54
C LYS A 512 -4.43 43.87 -18.31
N THR A 513 -3.27 43.60 -18.90
CA THR A 513 -3.01 42.32 -19.57
C THR A 513 -3.12 41.14 -18.60
N GLU A 514 -3.74 40.07 -19.08
CA GLU A 514 -3.75 38.77 -18.42
C GLU A 514 -2.31 38.30 -18.16
N ILE A 515 -2.10 37.73 -16.97
CA ILE A 515 -0.86 37.08 -16.59
C ILE A 515 -1.06 35.57 -16.67
N THR A 516 -0.24 34.89 -17.46
CA THR A 516 -0.28 33.43 -17.56
C THR A 516 0.61 32.77 -16.51
N VAL A 517 0.33 31.50 -16.18
CA VAL A 517 1.18 30.74 -15.25
C VAL A 517 2.63 30.65 -15.75
N ASP A 518 2.84 30.47 -17.05
CA ASP A 518 4.19 30.39 -17.64
C ASP A 518 4.93 31.73 -17.53
N GLN A 519 4.22 32.86 -17.69
CA GLN A 519 4.80 34.19 -17.45
C GLN A 519 5.23 34.36 -16.00
N LEU A 520 4.42 33.91 -15.03
CA LEU A 520 4.80 33.97 -13.61
C LEU A 520 6.04 33.15 -13.30
N ILE A 521 6.10 31.93 -13.83
CA ILE A 521 7.23 31.04 -13.61
C ILE A 521 8.47 31.63 -14.28
N SER A 522 8.33 32.17 -15.50
CA SER A 522 9.39 32.87 -16.22
C SER A 522 9.92 34.08 -15.45
N GLU A 523 9.05 34.97 -14.97
CA GLU A 523 9.43 36.14 -14.18
C GLU A 523 10.15 35.73 -12.88
N LYS A 524 9.66 34.69 -12.20
CA LYS A 524 10.32 34.16 -11.00
C LYS A 524 11.68 33.57 -11.32
N CYS A 525 11.80 32.76 -12.37
CA CYS A 525 13.09 32.22 -12.83
C CYS A 525 14.08 33.35 -13.15
N ASN A 526 13.65 34.38 -13.90
CA ASN A 526 14.49 35.51 -14.27
C ASN A 526 14.92 36.33 -13.05
N LYS A 527 14.01 36.52 -12.09
CA LYS A 527 14.33 37.18 -10.82
C LYS A 527 15.38 36.39 -10.05
N ILE A 528 15.20 35.08 -9.89
CA ILE A 528 16.15 34.21 -9.20
C ILE A 528 17.51 34.23 -9.91
N PHE A 529 17.50 34.22 -11.24
CA PHE A 529 18.71 34.37 -12.04
C PHE A 529 19.44 35.68 -11.74
N SER A 530 18.70 36.79 -11.66
CA SER A 530 19.24 38.10 -11.30
C SER A 530 19.75 38.16 -9.86
N ASP A 531 19.01 37.58 -8.90
CA ASP A 531 19.35 37.61 -7.48
C ASP A 531 20.63 36.80 -7.21
N LEU A 532 20.76 35.60 -7.82
CA LEU A 532 21.98 34.80 -7.76
C LEU A 532 23.17 35.54 -8.39
N ARG A 533 22.96 36.21 -9.52
CA ARG A 533 24.00 37.05 -10.14
C ARG A 533 24.45 38.18 -9.22
N ILE A 534 23.52 38.85 -8.53
CA ILE A 534 23.84 39.91 -7.55
C ILE A 534 24.61 39.33 -6.35
N ALA A 535 24.28 38.10 -5.93
CA ALA A 535 25.02 37.37 -4.91
C ALA A 535 26.42 36.90 -5.36
N GLY A 536 26.82 37.19 -6.61
CA GLY A 536 28.17 36.97 -7.14
C GLY A 536 28.33 35.71 -7.97
N TRP A 537 27.24 35.02 -8.31
CA TRP A 537 27.28 33.83 -9.15
C TRP A 537 27.48 34.18 -10.63
N LEU A 538 28.19 33.31 -11.37
CA LEU A 538 28.34 33.45 -12.81
C LEU A 538 27.07 33.00 -13.52
N ASP A 539 26.71 33.67 -14.63
CA ASP A 539 25.57 33.28 -15.46
C ASP A 539 25.68 31.82 -15.95
N SER A 540 26.91 31.31 -16.15
CA SER A 540 27.16 29.90 -16.50
C SER A 540 26.76 28.95 -15.38
N ASP A 541 27.09 29.28 -14.14
CA ASP A 541 26.86 28.43 -12.96
C ASP A 541 25.35 28.35 -12.68
N VAL A 542 24.65 29.48 -12.81
CA VAL A 542 23.18 29.51 -12.65
C VAL A 542 22.51 28.68 -13.75
N ARG A 543 22.95 28.79 -15.01
CA ARG A 543 22.42 27.94 -16.10
C ARG A 543 22.68 26.46 -15.86
N GLU A 544 23.89 26.11 -15.44
CA GLU A 544 24.26 24.73 -15.14
C GLU A 544 23.39 24.14 -14.01
N PHE A 545 23.08 24.94 -12.99
CA PHE A 545 22.15 24.56 -11.93
C PHE A 545 20.73 24.29 -12.43
N PHE A 546 20.16 25.21 -13.22
CA PHE A 546 18.84 25.00 -13.82
C PHE A 546 18.84 23.78 -14.76
N SER A 547 19.91 23.56 -15.53
CA SER A 547 20.06 22.36 -16.36
C SER A 547 20.11 21.10 -15.50
N ALA A 548 20.84 21.11 -14.37
CA ALA A 548 20.90 19.97 -13.46
C ALA A 548 19.52 19.62 -12.88
N ILE A 549 18.83 20.56 -12.23
CA ILE A 549 17.51 20.29 -11.64
C ILE A 549 16.45 19.95 -12.69
N SER A 550 16.64 20.36 -13.94
CA SER A 550 15.72 20.04 -15.03
C SER A 550 15.83 18.58 -15.49
N LEU A 551 17.04 18.01 -15.46
CA LEU A 551 17.35 16.71 -16.04
C LEU A 551 17.51 15.60 -14.99
N LEU A 552 17.97 15.94 -13.80
CA LEU A 552 18.14 15.01 -12.69
C LEU A 552 16.78 14.60 -12.09
N PRO A 553 16.58 13.32 -11.74
CA PRO A 553 15.32 12.84 -11.18
C PRO A 553 15.11 13.32 -9.73
N PRO A 554 13.96 13.94 -9.40
CA PRO A 554 13.59 14.23 -8.02
C PRO A 554 13.23 12.96 -7.22
N PRO A 555 13.35 12.97 -5.88
CA PRO A 555 14.00 14.00 -5.08
C PRO A 555 15.52 13.99 -5.29
N MET A 556 16.15 15.17 -5.28
CA MET A 556 17.59 15.34 -5.52
C MET A 556 18.31 15.58 -4.19
N PRO A 557 19.03 14.59 -3.63
CA PRO A 557 19.86 14.82 -2.44
C PRO A 557 20.85 15.97 -2.68
N LEU A 558 21.06 16.82 -1.69
CA LEU A 558 21.83 18.06 -1.89
C LEU A 558 23.33 17.80 -2.10
N ASP A 559 23.85 16.74 -1.50
CA ASP A 559 25.20 16.21 -1.71
C ASP A 559 25.39 15.63 -3.11
N GLU A 560 24.38 14.96 -3.64
CA GLU A 560 24.38 14.43 -5.01
C GLU A 560 24.27 15.55 -6.04
N LEU A 561 23.44 16.56 -5.77
CA LEU A 561 23.34 17.76 -6.60
C LEU A 561 24.66 18.55 -6.58
N ALA A 562 25.33 18.65 -5.42
CA ALA A 562 26.66 19.24 -5.31
C ALA A 562 27.70 18.48 -6.13
N THR A 563 27.65 17.15 -6.13
CA THR A 563 28.50 16.30 -6.97
C THR A 563 28.22 16.52 -8.46
N ALA A 564 26.95 16.56 -8.86
CA ALA A 564 26.54 16.77 -10.24
C ALA A 564 26.94 18.15 -10.79
N LEU A 565 27.09 19.15 -9.92
CA LEU A 565 27.50 20.52 -10.27
C LEU A 565 29.00 20.79 -10.06
N GLY A 566 29.69 19.97 -9.25
CA GLY A 566 31.05 20.24 -8.80
C GLY A 566 31.12 21.40 -7.80
N TRP A 567 30.05 21.62 -7.02
CA TRP A 567 29.91 22.70 -6.05
C TRP A 567 30.11 22.20 -4.61
N SER A 568 30.30 23.12 -3.67
CA SER A 568 30.19 22.79 -2.25
C SER A 568 28.72 22.59 -1.85
N ILE A 569 28.46 21.75 -0.84
CA ILE A 569 27.10 21.53 -0.35
C ILE A 569 26.45 22.82 0.16
N SER A 570 27.23 23.75 0.73
CA SER A 570 26.72 25.06 1.16
C SER A 570 26.26 25.93 -0.01
N GLN A 571 26.94 25.86 -1.15
CA GLN A 571 26.54 26.58 -2.37
C GLN A 571 25.23 26.02 -2.91
N VAL A 572 25.08 24.69 -2.96
CA VAL A 572 23.83 24.06 -3.38
C VAL A 572 22.69 24.37 -2.41
N MET A 573 22.94 24.29 -1.10
CA MET A 573 21.95 24.67 -0.08
C MET A 573 21.49 26.12 -0.25
N SER A 574 22.41 27.05 -0.48
CA SER A 574 22.07 28.45 -0.76
C SER A 574 21.22 28.58 -2.02
N ALA A 575 21.68 28.02 -3.15
CA ALA A 575 20.98 28.14 -4.43
C ALA A 575 19.58 27.48 -4.40
N ALA A 576 19.45 26.32 -3.76
CA ALA A 576 18.18 25.63 -3.58
C ALA A 576 17.24 26.40 -2.63
N SER A 577 17.77 27.02 -1.57
CA SER A 577 16.99 27.87 -0.67
C SER A 577 16.54 29.17 -1.34
N ASP A 578 17.38 29.75 -2.20
CA ASP A 578 17.07 30.97 -2.96
C ASP A 578 15.98 30.71 -4.03
N LEU A 579 15.85 29.46 -4.48
CA LEU A 579 14.75 28.99 -5.33
C LEU A 579 13.44 28.78 -4.57
N ALA A 580 13.40 28.90 -3.25
CA ALA A 580 12.16 28.74 -2.50
C ALA A 580 11.14 29.83 -2.91
N PRO A 581 9.86 29.47 -3.15
CA PRO A 581 9.27 28.16 -2.92
C PRO A 581 9.13 27.31 -4.19
N MET A 582 9.82 27.61 -5.30
CA MET A 582 9.74 26.82 -6.55
C MET A 582 10.40 25.45 -6.39
N LEU A 583 11.51 25.42 -5.65
CA LEU A 583 12.20 24.22 -5.21
C LEU A 583 12.07 24.12 -3.69
N GLU A 584 11.56 22.99 -3.19
CA GLU A 584 11.39 22.72 -1.77
C GLU A 584 12.46 21.72 -1.31
N ILE A 585 13.09 22.00 -0.18
CA ILE A 585 14.08 21.10 0.42
C ILE A 585 13.37 20.26 1.47
N VAL A 586 13.19 18.98 1.17
CA VAL A 586 12.67 18.00 2.13
C VAL A 586 13.85 17.44 2.93
N PRO A 587 13.91 17.64 4.26
CA PRO A 587 15.08 17.30 5.06
C PRO A 587 15.56 15.85 4.93
N THR A 588 14.66 14.92 4.64
CA THR A 588 14.93 13.49 4.54
C THR A 588 15.22 13.00 3.13
N HIS A 589 14.91 13.78 2.09
CA HIS A 589 14.94 13.30 0.69
C HIS A 589 15.70 14.23 -0.27
N GLY A 590 15.92 15.50 0.08
CA GLY A 590 16.58 16.49 -0.78
C GLY A 590 15.60 17.43 -1.48
N ALA A 591 16.03 18.03 -2.59
CA ALA A 591 15.28 19.04 -3.32
C ALA A 591 14.21 18.42 -4.25
N ILE A 592 13.00 18.98 -4.22
CA ILE A 592 11.88 18.62 -5.09
C ILE A 592 11.24 19.86 -5.71
N PHE A 593 10.65 19.72 -6.90
CA PHE A 593 9.80 20.77 -7.43
C PHE A 593 8.51 20.84 -6.65
N ARG A 594 8.12 22.07 -6.27
CA ARG A 594 6.86 22.30 -5.56
C ARG A 594 5.65 21.95 -6.44
N ASP A 595 5.74 22.15 -7.74
CA ASP A 595 4.66 21.80 -8.64
C ASP A 595 5.12 21.47 -10.06
N GLU A 596 4.29 20.69 -10.75
CA GLU A 596 4.58 20.26 -12.11
C GLU A 596 4.74 21.43 -13.11
N PRO A 597 3.92 22.51 -13.09
CA PRO A 597 4.10 23.57 -14.07
C PRO A 597 5.49 24.22 -13.97
N THR A 598 5.98 24.38 -12.75
CA THR A 598 7.34 24.86 -12.50
C THR A 598 8.39 23.92 -13.07
N GLU A 599 8.26 22.61 -12.80
CA GLU A 599 9.16 21.60 -13.37
C GLU A 599 9.14 21.62 -14.91
N THR A 600 7.95 21.65 -15.52
CA THR A 600 7.78 21.68 -16.98
C THR A 600 8.47 22.89 -17.58
N TYR A 601 8.23 24.08 -17.03
CA TYR A 601 8.85 25.30 -17.51
C TYR A 601 10.38 25.24 -17.44
N VAL A 602 10.92 24.78 -16.29
CA VAL A 602 12.37 24.65 -16.10
C VAL A 602 12.96 23.64 -17.07
N ARG A 603 12.29 22.51 -17.29
CA ARG A 603 12.69 21.50 -18.28
C ARG A 603 12.68 22.04 -19.70
N ASP A 604 11.60 22.66 -20.14
CA ASP A 604 11.50 23.16 -21.51
C ASP A 604 12.51 24.30 -21.80
N THR A 605 12.83 25.11 -20.78
CA THR A 605 13.70 26.27 -20.92
C THR A 605 15.20 25.94 -20.80
N TYR A 606 15.59 25.08 -19.85
CA TYR A 606 16.99 24.91 -19.46
C TYR A 606 17.59 23.53 -19.78
N SER A 607 16.79 22.58 -20.26
CA SER A 607 17.29 21.23 -20.54
C SER A 607 18.26 21.16 -21.72
N ASN A 608 18.31 22.17 -22.60
CA ASN A 608 19.05 22.12 -23.87
C ASN A 608 20.46 22.76 -23.85
N ASP A 609 21.01 23.13 -22.69
CA ASP A 609 22.36 23.70 -22.62
C ASP A 609 23.44 22.60 -22.71
N THR A 610 23.97 22.38 -23.92
CA THR A 610 24.92 21.30 -24.20
C THR A 610 26.19 21.35 -23.35
N ALA A 611 26.71 22.53 -23.02
CA ALA A 611 27.91 22.63 -22.20
C ALA A 611 27.67 22.07 -20.79
N SER A 612 26.58 22.53 -20.15
CA SER A 612 26.13 22.05 -18.84
C SER A 612 25.80 20.57 -18.86
N GLN A 613 25.03 20.10 -19.86
CA GLN A 613 24.69 18.69 -20.03
C GLN A 613 25.95 17.79 -20.03
N GLN A 614 26.95 18.16 -20.83
CA GLN A 614 28.16 17.36 -21.01
C GLN A 614 29.02 17.34 -19.75
N ALA A 615 29.12 18.47 -19.03
CA ALA A 615 29.83 18.59 -17.77
C ALA A 615 29.16 17.78 -16.64
N ILE A 616 27.83 17.89 -16.51
CA ILE A 616 27.04 17.13 -15.53
C ILE A 616 27.16 15.63 -15.82
N ALA A 617 26.97 15.20 -17.07
CA ALA A 617 27.11 13.80 -17.46
C ALA A 617 28.50 13.24 -17.10
N GLN A 618 29.57 14.02 -17.28
CA GLN A 618 30.91 13.61 -16.91
C GLN A 618 31.06 13.43 -15.39
N ARG A 619 30.57 14.38 -14.58
CA ARG A 619 30.64 14.29 -13.12
C ARG A 619 29.81 13.14 -12.56
N LEU A 620 28.61 12.90 -13.10
CA LEU A 620 27.81 11.72 -12.77
C LEU A 620 28.54 10.42 -13.12
N HIS A 621 29.14 10.34 -14.31
CA HIS A 621 29.93 9.19 -14.73
C HIS A 621 31.13 8.94 -13.82
N ASP A 622 31.82 9.98 -13.36
CA ASP A 622 32.96 9.83 -12.47
C ASP A 622 32.53 9.40 -11.05
N ALA A 623 31.37 9.87 -10.60
CA ALA A 623 30.79 9.53 -9.29
C ALA A 623 30.04 8.18 -9.26
N GLN A 624 29.74 7.55 -10.39
CA GLN A 624 28.88 6.35 -10.48
C GLN A 624 29.32 5.17 -9.59
N VAL A 625 30.60 5.09 -9.19
CA VAL A 625 31.13 4.00 -8.33
C VAL A 625 30.96 4.31 -6.85
N SER A 626 30.88 5.58 -6.48
CA SER A 626 30.79 6.04 -5.09
C SER A 626 29.39 6.52 -4.70
N SER A 627 28.54 6.84 -5.68
CA SER A 627 27.19 7.37 -5.49
C SER A 627 26.15 6.48 -6.15
N GLN A 628 25.16 6.05 -5.36
CA GLN A 628 24.02 5.29 -5.86
C GLN A 628 23.13 6.16 -6.75
N TYR A 629 22.84 7.39 -6.31
CA TYR A 629 22.02 8.32 -7.09
C TYR A 629 22.64 8.63 -8.45
N ALA A 630 23.95 8.87 -8.51
CA ALA A 630 24.65 9.12 -9.77
C ALA A 630 24.58 7.90 -10.70
N ALA A 631 24.72 6.69 -10.16
CA ALA A 631 24.61 5.46 -10.92
C ALA A 631 23.20 5.27 -11.51
N GLU A 632 22.16 5.60 -10.76
CA GLU A 632 20.74 5.50 -11.17
C GLU A 632 20.31 6.62 -12.13
N ALA A 633 20.76 7.85 -11.89
CA ALA A 633 20.41 9.01 -12.70
C ALA A 633 21.13 9.01 -14.06
N LEU A 634 22.38 8.53 -14.12
CA LEU A 634 23.24 8.65 -15.30
C LEU A 634 22.65 8.02 -16.58
N PRO A 635 22.13 6.78 -16.59
CA PRO A 635 21.56 6.20 -17.81
C PRO A 635 20.44 7.08 -18.38
N GLY A 636 19.46 7.45 -17.54
CA GLY A 636 18.34 8.30 -17.95
C GLY A 636 18.79 9.69 -18.40
N PHE A 637 19.79 10.26 -17.71
CA PHE A 637 20.39 11.53 -18.09
C PHE A 637 21.02 11.47 -19.49
N LEU A 638 21.82 10.44 -19.79
CA LEU A 638 22.47 10.24 -21.10
C LEU A 638 21.44 10.08 -22.23
N VAL A 639 20.35 9.35 -21.99
CA VAL A 639 19.23 9.23 -22.94
C VAL A 639 18.58 10.60 -23.18
N ALA A 640 18.27 11.34 -22.11
CA ALA A 640 17.62 12.64 -22.20
C ALA A 640 18.44 13.65 -23.02
N ILE A 641 19.77 13.64 -22.88
CA ILE A 641 20.68 14.52 -23.64
C ILE A 641 21.11 13.94 -25.00
N LYS A 642 20.60 12.75 -25.37
CA LYS A 642 20.92 12.03 -26.61
C LYS A 642 22.40 11.69 -26.79
N ASP A 643 23.11 11.42 -25.69
CA ASP A 643 24.50 10.99 -25.71
C ASP A 643 24.61 9.47 -25.86
N GLY A 644 24.33 8.99 -27.07
CA GLY A 644 24.33 7.56 -27.37
C GLY A 644 25.71 6.89 -27.20
N ALA A 645 26.80 7.63 -27.36
CA ALA A 645 28.15 7.09 -27.24
C ALA A 645 28.48 6.72 -25.80
N ARG A 646 28.22 7.63 -24.84
CA ARG A 646 28.40 7.32 -23.42
C ARG A 646 27.36 6.34 -22.91
N ALA A 647 26.12 6.40 -23.40
CA ALA A 647 25.10 5.41 -23.04
C ALA A 647 25.54 4.00 -23.46
N TYR A 648 26.05 3.83 -24.69
CA TYR A 648 26.57 2.55 -25.16
C TYR A 648 27.76 2.04 -24.33
N ALA A 649 28.73 2.93 -24.04
CA ALA A 649 29.86 2.57 -23.18
C ALA A 649 29.44 2.19 -21.75
N LEU A 650 28.38 2.81 -21.23
CA LEU A 650 27.82 2.50 -19.91
C LEU A 650 27.14 1.12 -19.88
N ALA A 651 26.50 0.69 -20.96
CA ALA A 651 25.87 -0.62 -21.05
C ALA A 651 26.86 -1.79 -20.86
N ASP A 652 28.11 -1.61 -21.28
CA ASP A 652 29.21 -2.57 -21.12
C ASP A 652 30.06 -2.32 -19.86
N SER A 653 29.70 -1.33 -19.04
CA SER A 653 30.46 -0.95 -17.84
C SER A 653 30.35 -2.02 -16.74
N THR A 654 31.46 -2.24 -16.04
CA THR A 654 31.51 -3.04 -14.80
C THR A 654 31.63 -2.16 -13.54
N ARG A 655 31.52 -0.84 -13.71
CA ARG A 655 31.67 0.16 -12.65
C ARG A 655 30.32 0.38 -11.98
N PHE A 656 30.16 -0.16 -10.78
CA PHE A 656 28.93 0.01 -9.98
C PHE A 656 29.27 0.36 -8.53
N PRO A 657 28.35 1.03 -7.80
CA PRO A 657 28.45 1.20 -6.36
C PRO A 657 28.62 -0.14 -5.64
N THR A 658 29.45 -0.18 -4.59
CA THR A 658 29.68 -1.39 -3.78
C THR A 658 28.42 -1.89 -3.05
N LEU A 659 27.46 -0.99 -2.83
CA LEU A 659 26.15 -1.30 -2.25
C LEU A 659 25.27 -2.11 -3.23
N ILE A 660 25.51 -2.02 -4.54
CA ILE A 660 24.79 -2.78 -5.57
C ILE A 660 25.51 -4.11 -5.81
N GLN A 661 25.17 -5.07 -4.96
CA GLN A 661 25.78 -6.40 -4.97
C GLN A 661 25.06 -7.39 -5.89
N SER A 662 23.80 -7.14 -6.24
CA SER A 662 23.00 -8.05 -7.06
C SER A 662 23.23 -7.85 -8.56
N ASP A 663 23.32 -8.96 -9.31
CA ASP A 663 23.40 -8.91 -10.78
C ASP A 663 22.16 -8.25 -11.41
N PHE A 664 21.01 -8.34 -10.74
CA PHE A 664 19.79 -7.63 -11.13
C PHE A 664 19.94 -6.11 -11.00
N GLY A 665 20.44 -5.62 -9.85
CA GLY A 665 20.68 -4.20 -9.63
C GLY A 665 21.70 -3.63 -10.64
N ARG A 666 22.77 -4.38 -10.91
CA ARG A 666 23.75 -4.01 -11.95
C ARG A 666 23.15 -3.97 -13.35
N ARG A 667 22.35 -4.99 -13.71
CA ARG A 667 21.63 -5.03 -15.00
C ARG A 667 20.64 -3.88 -15.14
N ARG A 668 19.94 -3.48 -14.06
CA ARG A 668 19.00 -2.34 -14.07
C ARG A 668 19.70 -1.04 -14.47
N LEU A 669 20.90 -0.80 -13.92
CA LEU A 669 21.71 0.37 -14.24
C LEU A 669 22.29 0.35 -15.68
N THR A 670 22.52 -0.83 -16.26
CA THR A 670 23.04 -0.96 -17.63
C THR A 670 21.94 -1.06 -18.70
N LEU A 671 20.76 -1.58 -18.38
CA LEU A 671 19.65 -1.81 -19.33
C LEU A 671 18.92 -0.54 -19.73
N GLY A 672 18.91 0.51 -18.89
CA GLY A 672 18.44 1.84 -19.28
C GLY A 672 19.18 2.41 -20.50
N SER A 673 20.40 1.93 -20.76
CA SER A 673 21.23 2.23 -21.93
C SER A 673 21.12 1.20 -23.07
N GLY A 674 20.67 -0.03 -22.80
CA GLY A 674 20.67 -1.17 -23.74
C GLY A 674 19.43 -1.28 -24.65
N LEU A 675 18.28 -0.72 -24.25
CA LEU A 675 17.06 -0.65 -25.09
C LEU A 675 17.23 0.22 -26.36
N ILE A 676 18.37 0.89 -26.50
CA ILE A 676 18.68 1.85 -27.56
C ILE A 676 19.29 1.17 -28.80
N THR A 677 19.81 -0.05 -28.70
CA THR A 677 20.55 -0.70 -29.80
C THR A 677 19.71 -1.58 -30.72
N SER A 678 18.38 -1.64 -30.55
CA SER A 678 17.48 -2.37 -31.46
C SER A 678 16.68 -1.44 -32.39
N ASN A 679 17.36 -0.47 -32.99
CA ASN A 679 16.93 0.21 -34.22
C ASN A 679 18.14 0.50 -35.13
#